data_AF-A0A2D5E1N4-F1
#
_entry.id   AF-A0A2D5E1N4-F1
#
_cell.length_a   1.000
_cell.length_b   1.000
_cell.length_c   1.000
_cell.angle_alpha   90.00
_cell.angle_beta   90.00
_cell.angle_gamma   90.00
#
_symmetry.space_group_name_H-M   'P 1'
#
loop_
_entity.id
_entity.type
_entity.pdbx_description
1 polymer ?
#
loop_
_entity_poly.entity_id
_entity_poly.type
_entity_poly.pdbx_seq_one_letter_code
_entity_poly.pdbx_strand_id
1 'polypeptide(L)'
;MFPVLFGISGSRSTISKFGRSRRGWRCSLMAGGYRSTMRTTRRRWSPGWTLMIAGTLLPNWGAADGPVTENPEYVVLTSRRCREADGWSQVAGALAAKHSADLLVFEESPNELLAELRTRHPRMVGVVAMPDEAGRARMGTIHRLLRRLDDDPYLDARWGLITASNWPAAMEVVRAERPLLIESMLSNTPVPLEVAADSTYFDEGVAGRRVTRVDGEPEREILGDPVTVDDFAAEFERLKPDLLVTSGRTNEERWMVGYTFDGGRVIAAEDGSLRARTPDGVETRMTAPGPMAMLGAGSCLLGFVPDAGVLPLRFIEEAGARQIVGYCSTTWHGAGGWDVYRRFLDEPGRQTLAESVWLAQQDLVRRYASEFPGLPEVSTEGFDERAVPEFRQEVSTRTGIPRTDERFDDVAGYLWDRDALTLLGDPAWRVELRAADLPWTVEVRREGDRLILKLHVLEDLEDVATPSVILGQRVRPGRVVEDGGTDPLVLDDLVFLPGLRSLPAGTRTTVVIEAPLLEVEKTSEKPDDERIETMIDALDPASRVRLQRVLRNAGSNSNSLLNALERVPDRHRRSMEHLVVNLPPRDARELPADFLLEQVALAHESFEGSPWRRGVSERIFLDAVLPHAHINERRDDWRRDFTSRFRELAWESPTQREAVRRLNVEVFRAFGIKFDSNRRLTNEQSPYQTIIQRCASCTGMSIMLANACRAAGIPARLAGIPEWPTGDNHTWVEIFDPIDGRWHWIEAFGDGDYDQGWWVEKVRGLARAADDDPRFRPWAATWDRPPGVPDRMPLWWLTEEDDPIPAVDRSAAYAEIRTAD
;
A
#
# COMPACT_ATOMS: atom_id res chain seq x y z
N MET A 1 10.27 1.37 -33.30
CA MET A 1 9.49 2.50 -33.90
C MET A 1 8.46 1.96 -34.91
N PHE A 2 7.17 1.87 -34.55
CA PHE A 2 6.03 1.55 -35.43
C PHE A 2 5.01 2.69 -35.34
N PRO A 3 4.65 3.40 -36.43
CA PRO A 3 3.72 4.53 -36.32
C PRO A 3 2.27 4.04 -36.41
N VAL A 4 1.54 4.12 -35.29
CA VAL A 4 0.08 3.96 -35.28
C VAL A 4 -0.56 5.30 -35.63
N LEU A 5 -1.15 5.37 -36.82
CA LEU A 5 -1.92 6.50 -37.32
C LEU A 5 -3.25 6.64 -36.56
N PHE A 6 -3.34 7.58 -35.62
CA PHE A 6 -4.61 8.09 -35.10
C PHE A 6 -5.00 9.37 -35.84
N GLY A 7 -5.90 9.23 -36.83
CA GLY A 7 -6.52 10.33 -37.56
C GLY A 7 -7.97 10.55 -37.13
N ILE A 8 -8.21 11.66 -36.45
CA ILE A 8 -9.52 12.19 -36.07
C ILE A 8 -10.34 12.53 -37.34
N SER A 9 -11.60 12.09 -37.40
CA SER A 9 -12.64 12.86 -38.10
C SER A 9 -13.98 12.74 -37.39
N GLY A 10 -14.44 13.85 -36.84
CA GLY A 10 -15.79 14.02 -36.34
C GLY A 10 -16.77 14.20 -37.50
N SER A 11 -17.96 13.62 -37.36
CA SER A 11 -19.14 14.18 -38.01
C SER A 11 -20.30 14.20 -37.03
N ARG A 12 -20.85 15.41 -36.87
CA ARG A 12 -22.05 15.70 -36.11
C ARG A 12 -23.25 15.05 -36.80
N SER A 13 -24.11 14.39 -36.04
CA SER A 13 -25.53 14.33 -36.38
C SER A 13 -26.39 14.47 -35.13
N THR A 14 -27.00 15.64 -35.02
CA THR A 14 -28.20 15.92 -34.21
C THR A 14 -29.39 15.17 -34.79
N ILE A 15 -30.25 14.57 -33.95
CA ILE A 15 -31.73 14.63 -34.06
C ILE A 15 -32.45 14.03 -32.82
N SER A 16 -33.32 14.89 -32.26
CA SER A 16 -34.60 14.72 -31.54
C SER A 16 -34.82 13.72 -30.38
N LYS A 17 -35.01 14.34 -29.20
CA LYS A 17 -36.16 14.26 -28.28
C LYS A 17 -37.31 13.28 -28.63
N PHE A 18 -37.55 12.33 -27.71
CA PHE A 18 -38.84 11.86 -27.16
C PHE A 18 -38.46 11.22 -25.81
N GLY A 19 -39.16 11.27 -24.69
CA GLY A 19 -40.54 11.59 -24.32
C GLY A 19 -40.76 10.82 -23.00
N ARG A 20 -41.13 11.52 -21.93
CA ARG A 20 -41.36 10.99 -20.58
C ARG A 20 -42.23 9.72 -20.57
N SER A 21 -41.91 8.76 -19.69
CA SER A 21 -42.95 8.12 -18.89
C SER A 21 -42.44 7.61 -17.54
N ARG A 22 -43.17 7.99 -16.49
CA ARG A 22 -43.07 7.52 -15.10
C ARG A 22 -43.85 6.21 -14.95
N ARG A 23 -43.28 5.17 -14.34
CA ARG A 23 -43.94 4.13 -13.51
C ARG A 23 -42.81 3.57 -12.61
N GLY A 24 -42.80 3.61 -11.29
CA GLY A 24 -43.90 3.37 -10.36
C GLY A 24 -43.98 1.88 -10.06
N TRP A 25 -43.02 1.32 -9.30
CA TRP A 25 -43.10 -0.05 -8.80
C TRP A 25 -43.07 -0.07 -7.28
N ARG A 26 -44.11 -0.72 -6.75
CA ARG A 26 -44.47 -0.82 -5.35
C ARG A 26 -43.65 -1.91 -4.66
N CYS A 27 -43.32 -1.60 -3.41
CA CYS A 27 -42.95 -2.51 -2.35
C CYS A 27 -43.95 -3.68 -2.22
N SER A 28 -43.45 -4.90 -2.05
CA SER A 28 -44.21 -5.99 -1.45
C SER A 28 -43.31 -6.77 -0.51
N LEU A 29 -43.56 -6.56 0.78
CA LEU A 29 -43.14 -7.38 1.90
C LEU A 29 -43.76 -8.78 1.77
N MET A 30 -42.95 -9.83 1.92
CA MET A 30 -43.42 -11.13 2.41
C MET A 30 -42.52 -11.54 3.57
N ALA A 31 -43.08 -11.42 4.76
CA ALA A 31 -42.57 -11.97 5.99
C ALA A 31 -42.80 -13.48 6.01
N GLY A 32 -41.75 -14.25 6.28
CA GLY A 32 -41.80 -15.68 6.58
C GLY A 32 -40.96 -15.97 7.81
N GLY A 33 -41.55 -15.80 8.98
CA GLY A 33 -40.91 -16.07 10.26
C GLY A 33 -40.65 -17.56 10.48
N TYR A 34 -39.43 -17.92 10.85
CA TYR A 34 -39.12 -19.22 11.43
C TYR A 34 -38.95 -19.10 12.94
N ARG A 35 -39.82 -19.83 13.65
CA ARG A 35 -39.87 -19.91 15.10
C ARG A 35 -38.74 -20.78 15.64
N SER A 36 -38.09 -20.26 16.66
CA SER A 36 -37.24 -20.99 17.59
C SER A 36 -38.06 -22.04 18.36
N THR A 37 -37.49 -23.23 18.53
CA THR A 37 -37.75 -24.08 19.71
C THR A 37 -36.49 -24.83 20.07
N MET A 38 -35.79 -24.32 21.08
CA MET A 38 -34.87 -25.08 21.91
C MET A 38 -35.62 -26.22 22.61
N ARG A 39 -35.04 -27.42 22.61
CA ARG A 39 -35.33 -28.44 23.63
C ARG A 39 -34.02 -28.94 24.23
N THR A 40 -33.89 -28.62 25.50
CA THR A 40 -32.87 -29.07 26.44
C THR A 40 -33.18 -30.48 26.92
N THR A 41 -32.18 -31.35 26.93
CA THR A 41 -32.14 -32.50 27.85
C THR A 41 -30.73 -32.65 28.41
N ARG A 42 -30.60 -32.32 29.70
CA ARG A 42 -29.45 -32.63 30.56
C ARG A 42 -29.42 -34.13 30.87
N ARG A 43 -28.23 -34.75 30.89
CA ARG A 43 -27.78 -35.57 32.03
C ARG A 43 -26.30 -36.03 31.95
N ARG A 44 -25.58 -35.62 33.01
CA ARG A 44 -24.56 -36.32 33.84
C ARG A 44 -23.24 -36.86 33.22
N TRP A 45 -22.16 -36.25 33.71
CA TRP A 45 -20.78 -36.72 33.89
C TRP A 45 -20.73 -37.99 34.78
N SER A 46 -19.74 -38.91 34.80
CA SER A 46 -18.29 -38.91 34.48
C SER A 46 -17.77 -40.40 34.41
N PRO A 47 -16.47 -40.73 34.58
CA PRO A 47 -15.48 -41.02 33.53
C PRO A 47 -15.03 -42.50 33.50
N GLY A 48 -14.56 -42.99 32.34
CA GLY A 48 -14.04 -44.35 32.22
C GLY A 48 -13.07 -44.47 31.06
N TRP A 49 -11.77 -44.46 31.40
CA TRP A 49 -10.67 -44.85 30.53
C TRP A 49 -10.87 -46.29 30.04
N THR A 50 -10.78 -46.54 28.72
CA THR A 50 -10.13 -47.71 28.11
C THR A 50 -10.06 -47.46 26.59
N LEU A 51 -8.87 -47.09 26.09
CA LEU A 51 -8.58 -47.15 24.64
C LEU A 51 -8.44 -48.62 24.24
N MET A 52 -9.39 -49.13 23.47
CA MET A 52 -9.18 -50.31 22.61
C MET A 52 -9.21 -49.86 21.17
N ILE A 53 -8.09 -50.07 20.50
CA ILE A 53 -7.89 -49.86 19.06
C ILE A 53 -8.70 -50.92 18.32
N ALA A 54 -9.72 -50.50 17.58
CA ALA A 54 -10.36 -51.30 16.54
C ALA A 54 -10.48 -50.41 15.30
N GLY A 55 -9.71 -50.75 14.27
CA GLY A 55 -9.66 -50.01 13.02
C GLY A 55 -10.98 -50.06 12.27
N THR A 56 -11.52 -48.88 11.99
CA THR A 56 -12.50 -48.65 10.93
C THR A 56 -11.92 -47.60 10.00
N LEU A 57 -11.70 -48.04 8.76
CA LEU A 57 -11.27 -47.27 7.60
C LEU A 57 -12.14 -46.01 7.44
N LEU A 58 -11.57 -44.85 7.73
CA LEU A 58 -12.06 -43.56 7.25
C LEU A 58 -11.33 -43.24 5.94
N PRO A 59 -12.01 -42.65 4.94
CA PRO A 59 -11.38 -42.27 3.68
C PRO A 59 -10.29 -41.23 3.95
N ASN A 60 -9.09 -41.55 3.48
CA ASN A 60 -7.92 -40.69 3.51
C ASN A 60 -8.24 -39.39 2.77
N TRP A 61 -8.58 -38.31 3.48
CA TRP A 61 -8.45 -36.97 2.93
C TRP A 61 -6.96 -36.75 2.72
N GLY A 62 -6.55 -36.77 1.45
CA GLY A 62 -5.16 -36.61 1.05
C GLY A 62 -4.56 -35.39 1.74
N ALA A 63 -3.62 -35.65 2.64
CA ALA A 63 -2.58 -34.68 2.96
C ALA A 63 -1.91 -34.28 1.65
N ALA A 64 -1.57 -32.99 1.52
CA ALA A 64 -0.71 -32.52 0.45
C ALA A 64 0.63 -33.28 0.53
N ASP A 65 0.84 -34.24 -0.37
CA ASP A 65 2.08 -35.01 -0.45
C ASP A 65 3.13 -34.20 -1.25
N GLY A 66 3.61 -33.14 -0.63
CA GLY A 66 4.76 -32.33 -1.05
C GLY A 66 5.55 -31.88 0.17
N PRO A 67 6.88 -31.72 0.11
CA PRO A 67 7.64 -31.21 1.24
C PRO A 67 7.17 -29.77 1.52
N VAL A 68 6.61 -29.55 2.72
CA VAL A 68 6.36 -28.22 3.27
C VAL A 68 7.65 -27.42 3.15
N THR A 69 7.66 -26.38 2.31
CA THR A 69 8.85 -25.58 2.06
C THR A 69 8.81 -24.40 3.02
N GLU A 70 9.80 -24.28 3.90
CA GLU A 70 9.91 -23.12 4.78
C GLU A 70 10.22 -21.87 3.94
N ASN A 71 9.29 -20.93 3.88
CA ASN A 71 9.49 -19.65 3.19
C ASN A 71 9.22 -18.48 4.14
N PRO A 72 10.22 -18.07 4.94
CA PRO A 72 10.08 -16.96 5.89
C PRO A 72 9.92 -15.61 5.19
N GLU A 73 10.08 -15.54 3.87
CA GLU A 73 9.90 -14.33 3.06
C GLU A 73 8.49 -14.24 2.46
N TYR A 74 7.61 -15.21 2.73
CA TYR A 74 6.24 -15.26 2.25
C TYR A 74 5.25 -14.97 3.39
N VAL A 75 4.26 -14.12 3.12
CA VAL A 75 3.14 -13.83 4.03
C VAL A 75 1.82 -14.02 3.31
N VAL A 76 0.83 -14.60 3.98
CA VAL A 76 -0.55 -14.69 3.49
C VAL A 76 -1.40 -13.60 4.12
N LEU A 77 -2.15 -12.85 3.30
CA LEU A 77 -3.12 -11.85 3.76
C LEU A 77 -4.54 -12.33 3.47
N THR A 78 -5.46 -12.11 4.40
CA THR A 78 -6.88 -12.37 4.19
C THR A 78 -7.76 -11.46 5.03
N SER A 79 -9.02 -11.24 4.62
CA SER A 79 -9.98 -10.50 5.45
C SER A 79 -10.53 -11.38 6.58
N ARG A 80 -11.01 -10.78 7.67
CA ARG A 80 -11.74 -11.50 8.73
C ARG A 80 -12.91 -12.29 8.14
N ARG A 81 -13.65 -11.68 7.21
CA ARG A 81 -14.80 -12.30 6.52
C ARG A 81 -14.40 -13.55 5.75
N CYS A 82 -13.30 -13.50 4.99
CA CYS A 82 -12.75 -14.64 4.27
C CYS A 82 -12.26 -15.73 5.24
N ARG A 83 -11.65 -15.33 6.37
CA ARG A 83 -11.16 -16.25 7.40
C ARG A 83 -12.26 -16.98 8.17
N GLU A 84 -13.44 -16.37 8.31
CA GLU A 84 -14.61 -16.94 8.99
C GLU A 84 -15.50 -17.78 8.05
N ALA A 85 -15.35 -17.64 6.74
CA ALA A 85 -16.07 -18.45 5.76
C ALA A 85 -15.45 -19.86 5.65
N ASP A 86 -16.20 -20.91 6.01
CA ASP A 86 -15.70 -22.29 6.17
C ASP A 86 -14.71 -22.76 5.07
N GLY A 87 -15.12 -22.70 3.79
CA GLY A 87 -14.29 -23.18 2.68
C GLY A 87 -13.11 -22.26 2.32
N TRP A 88 -13.28 -20.95 2.45
CA TRP A 88 -12.24 -19.97 2.15
C TRP A 88 -11.16 -19.90 3.25
N SER A 89 -11.56 -20.14 4.50
CA SER A 89 -10.65 -20.33 5.62
C SER A 89 -9.67 -21.48 5.37
N GLN A 90 -10.11 -22.54 4.70
CA GLN A 90 -9.25 -23.66 4.30
C GLN A 90 -8.28 -23.26 3.19
N VAL A 91 -8.71 -22.46 2.20
CA VAL A 91 -7.82 -21.95 1.15
C VAL A 91 -6.70 -21.11 1.75
N ALA A 92 -7.04 -20.17 2.65
CA ALA A 92 -6.05 -19.34 3.35
C ALA A 92 -5.09 -20.17 4.21
N GLY A 93 -5.61 -21.12 4.98
CA GLY A 93 -4.79 -22.03 5.78
C GLY A 93 -3.89 -22.93 4.94
N ALA A 94 -4.38 -23.43 3.80
CA ALA A 94 -3.61 -24.29 2.90
C ALA A 94 -2.47 -23.52 2.22
N LEU A 95 -2.70 -22.28 1.78
CA LEU A 95 -1.65 -21.44 1.20
C LEU A 95 -0.57 -21.12 2.24
N ALA A 96 -0.97 -20.77 3.46
CA ALA A 96 -0.04 -20.52 4.56
C ALA A 96 0.78 -21.79 4.89
N ALA A 97 0.13 -22.96 4.96
CA ALA A 97 0.79 -24.22 5.22
C ALA A 97 1.76 -24.64 4.09
N LYS A 98 1.38 -24.44 2.82
CA LYS A 98 2.22 -24.74 1.65
C LYS A 98 3.59 -24.07 1.74
N HIS A 99 3.60 -22.81 2.19
CA HIS A 99 4.81 -21.97 2.26
C HIS A 99 5.40 -21.85 3.67
N SER A 100 4.82 -22.54 4.67
CA SER A 100 5.13 -22.30 6.09
C SER A 100 5.10 -20.81 6.48
N ALA A 101 4.16 -20.08 5.90
CA ALA A 101 4.06 -18.63 5.98
C ALA A 101 3.12 -18.20 7.11
N ASP A 102 3.36 -17.00 7.65
CA ASP A 102 2.42 -16.35 8.56
C ASP A 102 1.13 -15.97 7.82
N LEU A 103 -0.02 -16.18 8.47
CA LEU A 103 -1.34 -15.77 7.99
C LEU A 103 -1.82 -14.55 8.76
N LEU A 104 -1.88 -13.40 8.08
CA LEU A 104 -2.34 -12.13 8.65
C LEU A 104 -3.77 -11.83 8.23
N VAL A 105 -4.54 -11.34 9.19
CA VAL A 105 -5.97 -11.07 9.04
C VAL A 105 -6.24 -9.61 9.31
N PHE A 106 -6.84 -8.91 8.35
CA PHE A 106 -7.34 -7.54 8.51
C PHE A 106 -8.87 -7.52 8.62
N GLU A 107 -9.43 -6.51 9.26
CA GLU A 107 -10.88 -6.38 9.43
C GLU A 107 -11.52 -5.70 8.21
N GLU A 108 -11.17 -4.46 7.93
CA GLU A 108 -11.80 -3.64 6.88
C GLU A 108 -10.83 -3.32 5.73
N SER A 109 -9.56 -3.09 6.05
CA SER A 109 -8.57 -2.61 5.09
C SER A 109 -7.22 -3.29 5.26
N PRO A 110 -6.58 -3.76 4.16
CA PRO A 110 -5.20 -4.25 4.20
C PRO A 110 -4.21 -3.27 4.83
N ASN A 111 -4.51 -1.96 4.80
CA ASN A 111 -3.67 -0.93 5.41
C ASN A 111 -3.47 -1.12 6.93
N GLU A 112 -4.38 -1.82 7.61
CA GLU A 112 -4.22 -2.19 9.03
C GLU A 112 -2.96 -3.03 9.28
N LEU A 113 -2.50 -3.75 8.26
CA LEU A 113 -1.34 -4.64 8.34
C LEU A 113 -0.03 -3.94 7.98
N LEU A 114 -0.03 -2.64 7.69
CA LEU A 114 1.17 -1.92 7.26
C LEU A 114 2.32 -2.05 8.27
N ALA A 115 2.07 -1.79 9.55
CA ALA A 115 3.11 -1.87 10.59
C ALA A 115 3.71 -3.29 10.66
N GLU A 116 2.84 -4.28 10.64
CA GLU A 116 3.22 -5.69 10.72
C GLU A 116 4.00 -6.15 9.47
N LEU A 117 3.61 -5.68 8.28
CA LEU A 117 4.31 -5.95 7.03
C LEU A 117 5.66 -5.23 6.95
N ARG A 118 5.78 -4.02 7.51
CA ARG A 118 7.07 -3.31 7.66
C ARG A 118 8.03 -4.09 8.53
N THR A 119 7.55 -4.63 9.66
CA THR A 119 8.36 -5.46 10.56
C THR A 119 8.81 -6.75 9.89
N ARG A 120 7.92 -7.44 9.17
CA ARG A 120 8.27 -8.71 8.49
C ARG A 120 9.08 -8.53 7.22
N HIS A 121 8.89 -7.40 6.52
CA HIS A 121 9.51 -7.07 5.24
C HIS A 121 9.48 -8.21 4.19
N PRO A 122 8.31 -8.85 3.95
CA PRO A 122 8.21 -10.04 3.11
C PRO A 122 8.61 -9.73 1.67
N ARG A 123 9.21 -10.70 0.96
CA ARG A 123 9.49 -10.60 -0.48
C ARG A 123 8.32 -11.07 -1.33
N MET A 124 7.43 -11.86 -0.74
CA MET A 124 6.26 -12.42 -1.40
C MET A 124 5.01 -12.30 -0.53
N VAL A 125 3.90 -11.94 -1.15
CA VAL A 125 2.60 -11.80 -0.49
C VAL A 125 1.51 -12.53 -1.28
N GLY A 126 0.92 -13.55 -0.68
CA GLY A 126 -0.28 -14.22 -1.21
C GLY A 126 -1.55 -13.63 -0.59
N VAL A 127 -2.46 -13.09 -1.39
CA VAL A 127 -3.72 -12.54 -0.89
C VAL A 127 -4.86 -13.51 -1.17
N VAL A 128 -5.55 -14.00 -0.14
CA VAL A 128 -6.68 -14.91 -0.28
C VAL A 128 -7.98 -14.14 -0.01
N ALA A 129 -8.83 -14.05 -1.03
CA ALA A 129 -10.06 -13.28 -0.98
C ALA A 129 -11.22 -13.99 -1.70
N MET A 130 -12.43 -13.82 -1.19
CA MET A 130 -13.64 -14.21 -1.91
C MET A 130 -13.81 -13.32 -3.14
N PRO A 131 -14.47 -13.80 -4.21
CA PRO A 131 -14.54 -13.06 -5.47
C PRO A 131 -15.22 -11.69 -5.32
N ASP A 132 -16.17 -11.53 -4.40
CA ASP A 132 -16.81 -10.24 -4.10
C ASP A 132 -15.95 -9.28 -3.25
N GLU A 133 -14.77 -9.70 -2.79
CA GLU A 133 -13.76 -8.85 -2.11
C GLU A 133 -12.60 -8.46 -3.02
N ALA A 134 -12.53 -9.05 -4.21
CA ALA A 134 -11.38 -8.97 -5.12
C ALA A 134 -11.49 -7.82 -6.15
N GLY A 135 -12.40 -6.88 -5.93
CA GLY A 135 -12.62 -5.75 -6.84
C GLY A 135 -11.44 -4.76 -6.92
N ARG A 136 -11.51 -3.87 -7.93
CA ARG A 136 -10.50 -2.86 -8.27
C ARG A 136 -10.00 -2.03 -7.08
N ALA A 137 -10.92 -1.58 -6.22
CA ALA A 137 -10.56 -0.76 -5.06
C ALA A 137 -9.64 -1.54 -4.09
N ARG A 138 -9.92 -2.84 -3.88
CA ARG A 138 -9.10 -3.70 -3.03
C ARG A 138 -7.71 -3.92 -3.64
N MET A 139 -7.65 -4.22 -4.93
CA MET A 139 -6.37 -4.40 -5.64
C MET A 139 -5.52 -3.14 -5.57
N GLY A 140 -6.11 -1.97 -5.82
CA GLY A 140 -5.43 -0.68 -5.69
C GLY A 140 -4.90 -0.43 -4.28
N THR A 141 -5.66 -0.77 -3.23
CA THR A 141 -5.20 -0.64 -1.84
C THR A 141 -3.98 -1.54 -1.57
N ILE A 142 -3.97 -2.78 -2.08
CA ILE A 142 -2.83 -3.70 -1.90
C ILE A 142 -1.59 -3.19 -2.64
N HIS A 143 -1.73 -2.73 -3.89
CA HIS A 143 -0.62 -2.10 -4.62
C HIS A 143 0.01 -0.93 -3.86
N ARG A 144 -0.82 -0.05 -3.30
CA ARG A 144 -0.34 1.11 -2.53
C ARG A 144 0.23 0.71 -1.18
N LEU A 145 -0.31 -0.32 -0.53
CA LEU A 145 0.20 -0.86 0.74
C LEU A 145 1.62 -1.41 0.56
N LEU A 146 1.84 -2.20 -0.50
CA LEU A 146 3.12 -2.87 -0.77
C LEU A 146 4.18 -1.97 -1.39
N ARG A 147 3.91 -0.67 -1.58
CA ARG A 147 4.89 0.37 -1.96
C ARG A 147 5.23 1.32 -0.81
N ARG A 148 5.02 0.83 0.42
CA ARG A 148 5.12 1.60 1.66
C ARG A 148 5.77 0.77 2.76
N LEU A 149 6.28 -0.43 2.47
CA LEU A 149 6.96 -1.23 3.48
C LEU A 149 8.33 -0.64 3.80
N ASP A 150 8.94 0.07 2.85
CA ASP A 150 10.01 1.02 3.13
C ASP A 150 9.68 2.45 2.64
N ASP A 151 10.70 3.30 2.52
CA ASP A 151 10.57 4.73 2.18
C ASP A 151 10.64 5.01 0.67
N ASP A 152 10.97 4.01 -0.14
CA ASP A 152 11.07 4.15 -1.59
C ASP A 152 9.70 3.91 -2.28
N PRO A 153 9.51 4.35 -3.55
CA PRO A 153 8.20 4.27 -4.22
C PRO A 153 7.94 2.91 -4.90
N TYR A 154 8.88 1.97 -4.83
CA TYR A 154 8.85 0.67 -5.52
C TYR A 154 8.06 -0.37 -4.71
N LEU A 155 7.69 -1.47 -5.36
CA LEU A 155 6.99 -2.57 -4.70
C LEU A 155 7.97 -3.40 -3.87
N ASP A 156 7.79 -3.41 -2.56
CA ASP A 156 8.63 -4.15 -1.62
C ASP A 156 8.44 -5.67 -1.70
N ALA A 157 7.31 -6.12 -2.25
CA ALA A 157 6.95 -7.53 -2.35
C ALA A 157 6.32 -7.88 -3.71
N ARG A 158 6.66 -9.06 -4.23
CA ARG A 158 5.91 -9.73 -5.28
C ARG A 158 4.59 -10.20 -4.69
N TRP A 159 3.49 -10.05 -5.40
CA TRP A 159 2.22 -10.47 -4.84
C TRP A 159 1.26 -11.02 -5.88
N GLY A 160 0.31 -11.85 -5.42
CA GLY A 160 -0.74 -12.43 -6.24
C GLY A 160 -2.02 -12.68 -5.45
N LEU A 161 -3.14 -12.70 -6.17
CA LEU A 161 -4.48 -12.89 -5.62
C LEU A 161 -4.94 -14.33 -5.85
N ILE A 162 -5.19 -15.06 -4.77
CA ILE A 162 -5.76 -16.40 -4.77
C ILE A 162 -7.28 -16.26 -4.60
N THR A 163 -8.00 -16.43 -5.70
CA THR A 163 -9.47 -16.42 -5.76
C THR A 163 -9.97 -17.33 -6.88
N ALA A 164 -11.27 -17.61 -6.88
CA ALA A 164 -12.02 -18.39 -7.88
C ALA A 164 -13.52 -18.15 -7.66
N SER A 165 -14.41 -18.74 -8.47
CA SER A 165 -15.85 -18.54 -8.25
C SER A 165 -16.36 -19.23 -6.98
N ASN A 166 -15.60 -20.21 -6.50
CA ASN A 166 -15.86 -20.97 -5.29
C ASN A 166 -14.55 -21.48 -4.67
N TRP A 167 -14.58 -21.80 -3.39
CA TRP A 167 -13.38 -22.23 -2.66
C TRP A 167 -12.74 -23.52 -3.19
N PRO A 168 -13.46 -24.54 -3.73
CA PRO A 168 -12.81 -25.71 -4.34
C PRO A 168 -11.93 -25.33 -5.52
N ALA A 169 -12.41 -24.46 -6.42
CA ALA A 169 -11.61 -24.00 -7.55
C ALA A 169 -10.39 -23.17 -7.09
N ALA A 170 -10.53 -22.34 -6.05
CA ALA A 170 -9.40 -21.61 -5.47
C ALA A 170 -8.38 -22.55 -4.80
N MET A 171 -8.84 -23.64 -4.18
CA MET A 171 -7.97 -24.67 -3.61
C MET A 171 -7.12 -25.36 -4.69
N GLU A 172 -7.66 -25.54 -5.89
CA GLU A 172 -6.90 -26.10 -7.01
C GLU A 172 -5.76 -25.16 -7.48
N VAL A 173 -5.91 -23.84 -7.34
CA VAL A 173 -4.83 -22.86 -7.53
C VAL A 173 -3.74 -23.05 -6.47
N VAL A 174 -4.12 -23.21 -5.20
CA VAL A 174 -3.16 -23.42 -4.09
C VAL A 174 -2.39 -24.73 -4.25
N ARG A 175 -3.06 -25.82 -4.65
CA ARG A 175 -2.49 -27.16 -4.85
C ARG A 175 -1.49 -27.26 -6.00
N ALA A 176 -1.36 -26.23 -6.83
CA ALA A 176 -0.35 -26.20 -7.88
C ALA A 176 1.05 -26.06 -7.25
N GLU A 177 1.78 -27.17 -7.17
CA GLU A 177 3.12 -27.23 -6.58
C GLU A 177 4.22 -27.46 -7.62
N ARG A 178 3.94 -28.27 -8.64
CA ARG A 178 4.92 -28.56 -9.70
C ARG A 178 5.08 -27.32 -10.59
N PRO A 179 6.31 -26.84 -10.83
CA PRO A 179 6.54 -25.81 -11.84
C PRO A 179 5.91 -26.18 -13.18
N LEU A 180 5.29 -25.21 -13.84
CA LEU A 180 4.78 -25.35 -15.19
C LEU A 180 5.85 -24.86 -16.17
N LEU A 181 6.49 -25.80 -16.87
CA LEU A 181 7.31 -25.50 -18.03
C LEU A 181 6.40 -25.43 -19.26
N ILE A 182 6.39 -24.30 -19.96
CA ILE A 182 5.55 -24.10 -21.14
C ILE A 182 6.12 -24.95 -22.29
N GLU A 183 5.34 -25.94 -22.74
CA GLU A 183 5.65 -26.75 -23.93
C GLU A 183 4.71 -26.42 -25.09
N SER A 184 3.53 -25.87 -24.79
CA SER A 184 2.52 -25.48 -25.75
C SER A 184 1.96 -24.08 -25.52
N MET A 185 1.79 -23.29 -26.58
CA MET A 185 1.30 -21.91 -26.50
C MET A 185 0.22 -21.60 -27.53
N LEU A 186 -0.87 -20.97 -27.07
CA LEU A 186 -1.90 -20.39 -27.93
C LEU A 186 -1.97 -18.88 -27.73
N SER A 187 -2.19 -18.13 -28.80
CA SER A 187 -2.36 -16.68 -28.74
C SER A 187 -3.40 -16.16 -29.75
N ASN A 188 -4.02 -15.01 -29.47
CA ASN A 188 -4.77 -14.22 -30.46
C ASN A 188 -4.01 -12.99 -30.97
N THR A 189 -2.77 -12.81 -30.52
CA THR A 189 -1.86 -11.74 -30.96
C THR A 189 -0.56 -12.37 -31.45
N PRO A 190 0.13 -11.77 -32.42
CA PRO A 190 1.46 -12.23 -32.80
C PRO A 190 2.37 -12.40 -31.58
N VAL A 191 3.05 -13.55 -31.52
CA VAL A 191 3.99 -13.98 -30.48
C VAL A 191 5.18 -14.69 -31.12
N PRO A 192 6.37 -14.70 -30.50
CA PRO A 192 7.47 -15.56 -30.93
C PRO A 192 7.07 -17.03 -30.74
N LEU A 193 6.95 -17.80 -31.83
CA LEU A 193 6.44 -19.17 -31.80
C LEU A 193 7.48 -20.20 -31.32
N GLU A 194 8.74 -19.83 -31.31
CA GLU A 194 9.90 -20.63 -30.91
C GLU A 194 10.03 -20.84 -29.40
N VAL A 195 9.31 -20.06 -28.59
CA VAL A 195 9.39 -20.09 -27.12
C VAL A 195 8.76 -21.36 -26.51
N ALA A 196 7.96 -22.09 -27.28
CA ALA A 196 7.38 -23.38 -26.91
C ALA A 196 7.55 -24.40 -28.06
N ALA A 197 7.35 -25.68 -27.78
CA ALA A 197 7.49 -26.75 -28.76
C ALA A 197 6.38 -26.65 -29.82
N ASP A 198 5.13 -26.55 -29.37
CA ASP A 198 3.95 -26.39 -30.21
C ASP A 198 3.27 -25.05 -29.93
N SER A 199 3.30 -24.14 -30.90
CA SER A 199 2.78 -22.78 -30.73
C SER A 199 1.84 -22.42 -31.88
N THR A 200 0.75 -21.72 -31.58
CA THR A 200 -0.10 -21.11 -32.62
C THR A 200 -0.56 -19.73 -32.18
N TYR A 201 -0.51 -18.76 -33.09
CA TYR A 201 -1.22 -17.51 -32.90
C TYR A 201 -2.24 -17.27 -34.00
N PHE A 202 -3.37 -16.69 -33.61
CA PHE A 202 -4.36 -16.11 -34.50
C PHE A 202 -4.10 -14.60 -34.60
N ASP A 203 -4.22 -14.01 -35.78
CA ASP A 203 -3.93 -12.59 -35.98
C ASP A 203 -5.17 -11.75 -35.70
N GLU A 204 -5.19 -11.01 -34.59
CA GLU A 204 -6.30 -10.13 -34.23
C GLU A 204 -6.55 -8.98 -35.23
N GLY A 205 -5.60 -8.71 -36.14
CA GLY A 205 -5.70 -7.70 -37.19
C GLY A 205 -6.19 -8.22 -38.54
N VAL A 206 -6.11 -9.54 -38.78
CA VAL A 206 -6.40 -10.16 -40.10
C VAL A 206 -7.31 -11.38 -39.95
N ALA A 207 -8.55 -11.25 -40.41
CA ALA A 207 -9.58 -12.29 -40.29
C ALA A 207 -9.13 -13.64 -40.88
N GLY A 208 -9.25 -14.71 -40.07
CA GLY A 208 -8.90 -16.08 -40.43
C GLY A 208 -7.40 -16.37 -40.51
N ARG A 209 -6.51 -15.37 -40.39
CA ARG A 209 -5.06 -15.60 -40.45
C ARG A 209 -4.59 -16.21 -39.13
N ARG A 210 -3.88 -17.34 -39.21
CA ARG A 210 -3.13 -17.92 -38.10
C ARG A 210 -1.76 -18.39 -38.55
N VAL A 211 -0.81 -18.38 -37.65
CA VAL A 211 0.52 -18.95 -37.87
C VAL A 211 0.77 -20.00 -36.80
N THR A 212 1.20 -21.18 -37.25
CA THR A 212 1.44 -22.33 -36.40
C THR A 212 2.87 -22.83 -36.56
N ARG A 213 3.43 -23.30 -35.46
CA ARG A 213 4.72 -23.99 -35.39
C ARG A 213 4.54 -25.24 -34.55
N VAL A 214 4.96 -26.36 -35.10
CA VAL A 214 5.00 -27.66 -34.41
C VAL A 214 6.46 -28.03 -34.23
N ASP A 215 6.81 -28.74 -33.16
CA ASP A 215 8.20 -29.07 -32.88
C ASP A 215 8.89 -29.76 -34.07
N GLY A 216 10.10 -29.28 -34.40
CA GLY A 216 10.88 -29.76 -35.54
C GLY A 216 10.39 -29.34 -36.93
N GLU A 217 9.26 -28.63 -37.05
CA GLU A 217 8.69 -28.17 -38.31
C GLU A 217 8.85 -26.64 -38.48
N PRO A 218 8.97 -26.13 -39.72
CA PRO A 218 8.98 -24.69 -39.97
C PRO A 218 7.60 -24.09 -39.68
N GLU A 219 7.57 -22.78 -39.42
CA GLU A 219 6.33 -22.02 -39.28
C GLU A 219 5.47 -22.12 -40.54
N ARG A 220 4.15 -22.22 -40.35
CA ARG A 220 3.16 -22.29 -41.42
C ARG A 220 2.09 -21.25 -41.19
N GLU A 221 1.95 -20.35 -42.16
CA GLU A 221 0.82 -19.44 -42.23
C GLU A 221 -0.37 -20.12 -42.89
N ILE A 222 -1.54 -19.97 -42.26
CA ILE A 222 -2.80 -20.58 -42.68
C ILE A 222 -3.86 -19.48 -42.70
N LEU A 223 -4.60 -19.38 -43.80
CA LEU A 223 -5.79 -18.53 -43.90
C LEU A 223 -7.04 -19.41 -43.78
N GLY A 224 -7.63 -19.41 -42.59
CA GLY A 224 -8.86 -20.12 -42.20
C GLY A 224 -10.12 -19.27 -42.35
N ASP A 225 -11.15 -19.61 -41.57
CA ASP A 225 -12.45 -18.92 -41.63
C ASP A 225 -12.38 -17.53 -40.99
N PRO A 226 -12.98 -16.49 -41.59
CA PRO A 226 -13.16 -15.18 -40.95
C PRO A 226 -13.85 -15.23 -39.57
N VAL A 227 -14.70 -16.24 -39.31
CA VAL A 227 -15.24 -16.57 -37.98
C VAL A 227 -14.18 -17.29 -37.16
N THR A 228 -13.15 -16.54 -36.81
CA THR A 228 -11.90 -17.06 -36.23
C THR A 228 -12.09 -17.79 -34.89
N VAL A 229 -13.15 -17.49 -34.13
CA VAL A 229 -13.40 -18.11 -32.82
C VAL A 229 -13.60 -19.63 -32.89
N ASP A 230 -14.15 -20.17 -33.99
CA ASP A 230 -14.37 -21.62 -34.12
C ASP A 230 -13.04 -22.35 -34.32
N ASP A 231 -12.20 -21.85 -35.22
CA ASP A 231 -10.85 -22.37 -35.42
C ASP A 231 -10.00 -22.19 -34.15
N PHE A 232 -10.16 -21.07 -33.43
CA PHE A 232 -9.49 -20.82 -32.16
C PHE A 232 -9.92 -21.84 -31.10
N ALA A 233 -11.21 -22.13 -30.96
CA ALA A 233 -11.72 -23.10 -30.00
C ALA A 233 -11.25 -24.52 -30.32
N ALA A 234 -11.28 -24.91 -31.60
CA ALA A 234 -10.77 -26.19 -32.04
C ALA A 234 -9.27 -26.34 -31.75
N GLU A 235 -8.49 -25.28 -31.98
CA GLU A 235 -7.06 -25.25 -31.69
C GLU A 235 -6.79 -25.30 -30.18
N PHE A 236 -7.57 -24.57 -29.38
CA PHE A 236 -7.49 -24.60 -27.92
C PHE A 236 -7.71 -26.00 -27.35
N GLU A 237 -8.72 -26.73 -27.83
CA GLU A 237 -8.98 -28.11 -27.39
C GLU A 237 -7.94 -29.11 -27.91
N ARG A 238 -7.42 -28.89 -29.12
CA ARG A 238 -6.37 -29.73 -29.72
C ARG A 238 -5.05 -29.58 -28.97
N LEU A 239 -4.63 -28.33 -28.74
CA LEU A 239 -3.34 -27.99 -28.16
C LEU A 239 -3.35 -28.17 -26.64
N LYS A 240 -4.46 -27.83 -25.97
CA LYS A 240 -4.55 -27.71 -24.50
C LYS A 240 -3.39 -26.89 -23.95
N PRO A 241 -3.32 -25.61 -24.32
CA PRO A 241 -2.11 -24.81 -24.15
C PRO A 241 -1.67 -24.70 -22.69
N ASP A 242 -0.37 -24.78 -22.44
CA ASP A 242 0.23 -24.44 -21.15
C ASP A 242 0.23 -22.92 -20.95
N LEU A 243 0.35 -22.15 -22.03
CA LEU A 243 0.28 -20.69 -22.03
C LEU A 243 -0.75 -20.16 -23.02
N LEU A 244 -1.70 -19.35 -22.52
CA LEU A 244 -2.61 -18.57 -23.35
C LEU A 244 -2.25 -17.08 -23.30
N VAL A 245 -1.79 -16.51 -24.40
CA VAL A 245 -1.51 -15.07 -24.53
C VAL A 245 -2.70 -14.36 -25.18
N THR A 246 -3.16 -13.27 -24.56
CA THR A 246 -4.34 -12.54 -25.04
C THR A 246 -4.09 -11.04 -25.18
N SER A 247 -4.67 -10.47 -26.21
CA SER A 247 -4.78 -9.04 -26.49
C SER A 247 -6.21 -8.72 -26.95
N GLY A 248 -6.56 -7.44 -26.92
CA GLY A 248 -7.78 -6.93 -27.54
C GLY A 248 -8.91 -6.61 -26.56
N ARG A 249 -10.14 -6.56 -27.09
CA ARG A 249 -11.29 -6.02 -26.35
C ARG A 249 -11.85 -7.07 -25.40
N THR A 250 -11.69 -6.79 -24.11
CA THR A 250 -12.13 -7.67 -23.01
C THR A 250 -12.97 -6.89 -22.00
N ASN A 251 -13.97 -7.57 -21.45
CA ASN A 251 -14.69 -7.17 -20.25
C ASN A 251 -14.86 -8.39 -19.33
N GLU A 252 -15.63 -8.24 -18.26
CA GLU A 252 -15.86 -9.27 -17.25
C GLU A 252 -16.50 -10.54 -17.80
N GLU A 253 -17.24 -10.44 -18.91
CA GLU A 253 -18.06 -11.54 -19.43
C GLU A 253 -17.47 -12.15 -20.70
N ARG A 254 -16.64 -11.41 -21.44
CA ARG A 254 -16.19 -11.81 -22.78
C ARG A 254 -14.89 -11.17 -23.22
N TRP A 255 -14.20 -11.88 -24.10
CA TRP A 255 -12.99 -11.46 -24.80
C TRP A 255 -13.15 -11.68 -26.30
N MET A 256 -12.88 -10.65 -27.11
CA MET A 256 -12.97 -10.70 -28.56
C MET A 256 -11.69 -11.30 -29.17
N VAL A 257 -11.83 -12.31 -30.03
CA VAL A 257 -10.66 -12.94 -30.69
C VAL A 257 -10.08 -12.04 -31.78
N GLY A 258 -10.93 -11.31 -32.51
CA GLY A 258 -10.53 -10.29 -33.49
C GLY A 258 -10.60 -8.87 -32.92
N TYR A 259 -9.61 -8.04 -33.24
CA TYR A 259 -9.55 -6.63 -32.81
C TYR A 259 -10.10 -5.67 -33.88
N THR A 260 -9.75 -5.90 -35.14
CA THR A 260 -10.17 -5.06 -36.28
C THR A 260 -11.42 -5.57 -37.01
N PHE A 261 -11.90 -6.76 -36.65
CA PHE A 261 -13.06 -7.45 -37.23
C PHE A 261 -13.84 -8.24 -36.18
N ASP A 262 -15.10 -8.59 -36.44
CA ASP A 262 -15.88 -9.47 -35.56
C ASP A 262 -15.57 -10.94 -35.87
N GLY A 263 -14.49 -11.45 -35.28
CA GLY A 263 -14.08 -12.85 -35.38
C GLY A 263 -14.82 -13.79 -34.42
N GLY A 264 -15.77 -13.27 -33.63
CA GLY A 264 -16.36 -13.97 -32.48
C GLY A 264 -15.64 -13.69 -31.16
N ARG A 265 -16.12 -14.31 -30.08
CA ARG A 265 -15.64 -14.06 -28.71
C ARG A 265 -15.60 -15.32 -27.85
N VAL A 266 -14.68 -15.37 -26.90
CA VAL A 266 -14.74 -16.29 -25.76
C VAL A 266 -15.57 -15.62 -24.66
N ILE A 267 -16.45 -16.38 -24.01
CA ILE A 267 -17.41 -15.88 -23.02
C ILE A 267 -17.41 -16.72 -21.74
N ALA A 268 -17.81 -16.09 -20.64
CA ALA A 268 -18.41 -16.74 -19.49
C ALA A 268 -19.90 -16.92 -19.77
N ALA A 269 -20.36 -18.16 -19.97
CA ALA A 269 -21.77 -18.45 -20.18
C ALA A 269 -22.57 -18.40 -18.87
N GLU A 270 -23.88 -18.17 -18.97
CA GLU A 270 -24.79 -18.09 -17.80
C GLU A 270 -24.81 -19.37 -16.95
N ASP A 271 -24.50 -20.53 -17.55
CA ASP A 271 -24.39 -21.80 -16.84
C ASP A 271 -23.03 -22.02 -16.15
N GLY A 272 -22.15 -21.02 -16.19
CA GLY A 272 -20.81 -21.05 -15.62
C GLY A 272 -19.75 -21.74 -16.49
N SER A 273 -20.08 -22.15 -17.73
CA SER A 273 -19.10 -22.75 -18.64
C SER A 273 -18.30 -21.72 -19.45
N LEU A 274 -17.09 -22.08 -19.85
CA LEU A 274 -16.28 -21.33 -20.81
C LEU A 274 -16.69 -21.71 -22.23
N ARG A 275 -17.04 -20.73 -23.06
CA ARG A 275 -17.52 -21.00 -24.43
C ARG A 275 -16.92 -20.06 -25.46
N ALA A 276 -16.66 -20.58 -26.65
CA ALA A 276 -16.52 -19.79 -27.87
C ALA A 276 -17.92 -19.46 -28.41
N ARG A 277 -18.17 -18.19 -28.76
CA ARG A 277 -19.42 -17.71 -29.34
C ARG A 277 -19.14 -16.98 -30.65
N THR A 278 -19.68 -17.50 -31.74
CA THR A 278 -19.61 -16.92 -33.08
C THR A 278 -20.41 -15.60 -33.17
N PRO A 279 -20.22 -14.78 -34.22
CA PRO A 279 -21.01 -13.58 -34.46
C PRO A 279 -22.53 -13.82 -34.51
N ASP A 280 -22.97 -14.94 -35.09
CA ASP A 280 -24.38 -15.34 -35.20
C ASP A 280 -24.95 -16.03 -33.95
N GLY A 281 -24.13 -16.22 -32.92
CA GLY A 281 -24.57 -16.67 -31.59
C GLY A 281 -24.52 -18.18 -31.36
N VAL A 282 -23.88 -18.93 -32.25
CA VAL A 282 -23.56 -20.35 -32.01
C VAL A 282 -22.50 -20.42 -30.92
N GLU A 283 -22.68 -21.33 -29.98
CA GLU A 283 -21.78 -21.50 -28.85
C GLU A 283 -21.19 -22.91 -28.81
N THR A 284 -19.87 -22.97 -28.64
CA THR A 284 -19.09 -24.19 -28.48
C THR A 284 -18.38 -24.15 -27.14
N ARG A 285 -18.55 -25.18 -26.30
CA ARG A 285 -17.86 -25.26 -25.01
C ARG A 285 -16.36 -25.40 -25.26
N MET A 286 -15.55 -24.77 -24.42
CA MET A 286 -14.09 -24.89 -24.43
C MET A 286 -13.65 -25.49 -23.10
N THR A 287 -12.82 -26.53 -23.14
CA THR A 287 -12.21 -27.11 -21.94
C THR A 287 -10.77 -27.51 -22.19
N ALA A 288 -9.90 -27.26 -21.22
CA ALA A 288 -8.50 -27.69 -21.25
C ALA A 288 -8.13 -28.26 -19.88
N PRO A 289 -8.25 -29.58 -19.66
CA PRO A 289 -7.89 -30.16 -18.38
C PRO A 289 -6.36 -30.24 -18.25
N GLY A 290 -5.77 -29.33 -17.48
CA GLY A 290 -4.33 -29.27 -17.20
C GLY A 290 -3.95 -27.94 -16.55
N PRO A 291 -2.82 -27.86 -15.82
CA PRO A 291 -2.34 -26.57 -15.33
C PRO A 291 -1.97 -25.67 -16.51
N MET A 292 -2.55 -24.46 -16.55
CA MET A 292 -2.29 -23.45 -17.57
C MET A 292 -1.92 -22.12 -16.91
N ALA A 293 -1.16 -21.29 -17.62
CA ALA A 293 -0.97 -19.88 -17.34
C ALA A 293 -1.59 -19.01 -18.45
N MET A 294 -2.03 -17.82 -18.09
CA MET A 294 -2.64 -16.88 -19.03
C MET A 294 -1.99 -15.50 -18.89
N LEU A 295 -1.62 -14.89 -20.02
CA LEU A 295 -1.00 -13.57 -20.09
C LEU A 295 -1.86 -12.63 -20.93
N GLY A 296 -2.63 -11.75 -20.28
CA GLY A 296 -3.35 -10.67 -20.94
C GLY A 296 -2.50 -9.41 -21.06
N ALA A 297 -1.65 -9.33 -22.10
CA ALA A 297 -0.77 -8.19 -22.31
C ALA A 297 -1.55 -6.89 -22.62
N GLY A 298 -2.61 -6.99 -23.43
CA GLY A 298 -3.47 -5.88 -23.86
C GLY A 298 -4.94 -6.01 -23.45
N SER A 299 -5.28 -6.97 -22.56
CA SER A 299 -6.65 -7.33 -22.23
C SER A 299 -7.19 -6.53 -21.03
N CYS A 300 -8.07 -5.55 -21.30
CA CYS A 300 -8.79 -4.81 -20.26
C CYS A 300 -9.61 -5.74 -19.35
N LEU A 301 -9.71 -5.44 -18.06
CA LEU A 301 -10.60 -6.14 -17.11
C LEU A 301 -10.38 -7.66 -16.98
N LEU A 302 -9.36 -8.26 -17.62
CA LEU A 302 -9.08 -9.69 -17.49
C LEU A 302 -8.66 -10.07 -16.05
N GLY A 303 -8.08 -9.13 -15.29
CA GLY A 303 -7.77 -9.31 -13.87
C GLY A 303 -8.85 -8.76 -12.94
N PHE A 304 -9.99 -8.30 -13.45
CA PHE A 304 -11.05 -7.70 -12.63
C PHE A 304 -12.01 -8.78 -12.13
N VAL A 305 -12.11 -8.92 -10.80
CA VAL A 305 -12.97 -9.90 -10.15
C VAL A 305 -13.95 -9.18 -9.20
N PRO A 306 -15.10 -8.71 -9.71
CA PRO A 306 -16.16 -8.11 -8.89
C PRO A 306 -17.08 -9.15 -8.25
N ASP A 307 -17.21 -10.33 -8.86
CA ASP A 307 -18.06 -11.42 -8.42
C ASP A 307 -17.61 -12.77 -9.02
N ALA A 308 -18.38 -13.82 -8.74
CA ALA A 308 -18.06 -15.20 -9.11
C ALA A 308 -18.28 -15.53 -10.61
N GLY A 309 -19.05 -14.72 -11.35
CA GLY A 309 -19.53 -14.99 -12.70
C GLY A 309 -18.59 -14.57 -13.84
N VAL A 310 -17.39 -14.08 -13.52
CA VAL A 310 -16.52 -13.43 -14.52
C VAL A 310 -15.60 -14.40 -15.27
N LEU A 311 -15.23 -14.00 -16.48
CA LEU A 311 -14.41 -14.71 -17.45
C LEU A 311 -13.10 -15.29 -16.89
N PRO A 312 -12.24 -14.54 -16.18
CA PRO A 312 -10.98 -15.12 -15.66
C PRO A 312 -11.22 -16.31 -14.73
N LEU A 313 -12.32 -16.31 -13.96
CA LEU A 313 -12.62 -17.43 -13.06
C LEU A 313 -13.09 -18.67 -13.83
N ARG A 314 -13.72 -18.49 -15.00
CA ARG A 314 -14.06 -19.60 -15.90
C ARG A 314 -12.80 -20.28 -16.45
N PHE A 315 -11.74 -19.51 -16.74
CA PHE A 315 -10.45 -20.09 -17.13
C PHE A 315 -9.81 -20.90 -16.01
N ILE A 316 -9.93 -20.47 -14.74
CA ILE A 316 -9.45 -21.25 -13.58
C ILE A 316 -10.19 -22.59 -13.47
N GLU A 317 -11.50 -22.59 -13.73
CA GLU A 317 -12.38 -23.74 -13.51
C GLU A 317 -12.41 -24.73 -14.69
N GLU A 318 -12.52 -24.23 -15.91
CA GLU A 318 -12.77 -25.04 -17.11
C GLU A 318 -11.51 -25.27 -17.96
N ALA A 319 -10.50 -24.41 -17.79
CA ALA A 319 -9.24 -24.46 -18.53
C ALA A 319 -8.01 -24.66 -17.62
N GLY A 320 -8.22 -24.89 -16.32
CA GLY A 320 -7.16 -25.19 -15.36
C GLY A 320 -6.12 -24.09 -15.18
N ALA A 321 -6.49 -22.83 -15.42
CA ALA A 321 -5.61 -21.70 -15.17
C ALA A 321 -5.20 -21.65 -13.68
N ARG A 322 -3.91 -21.54 -13.42
CA ARG A 322 -3.32 -21.41 -12.08
C ARG A 322 -2.61 -20.08 -11.87
N GLN A 323 -2.23 -19.42 -12.97
CA GLN A 323 -1.85 -18.01 -13.00
C GLN A 323 -2.52 -17.28 -14.16
N ILE A 324 -3.07 -16.09 -13.88
CA ILE A 324 -3.63 -15.19 -14.90
C ILE A 324 -3.06 -13.79 -14.65
N VAL A 325 -2.41 -13.22 -15.65
CA VAL A 325 -1.97 -11.82 -15.66
C VAL A 325 -2.99 -11.00 -16.42
N GLY A 326 -3.47 -9.91 -15.82
CA GLY A 326 -4.41 -9.02 -16.48
C GLY A 326 -4.69 -7.75 -15.68
N TYR A 327 -5.41 -6.82 -16.28
CA TYR A 327 -5.77 -5.57 -15.62
C TYR A 327 -7.07 -5.72 -14.83
N CYS A 328 -7.09 -5.19 -13.60
CA CYS A 328 -8.32 -5.03 -12.80
C CYS A 328 -9.11 -3.76 -13.17
N SER A 329 -8.73 -3.08 -14.25
CA SER A 329 -9.41 -1.91 -14.80
C SER A 329 -9.40 -1.90 -16.33
N THR A 330 -10.17 -0.98 -16.90
CA THR A 330 -9.98 -0.56 -18.30
C THR A 330 -8.62 0.12 -18.43
N THR A 331 -7.84 -0.26 -19.46
CA THR A 331 -6.56 0.39 -19.77
C THR A 331 -6.56 0.86 -21.22
N TRP A 332 -5.90 1.98 -21.47
CA TRP A 332 -5.67 2.52 -22.82
C TRP A 332 -4.18 2.52 -23.18
N HIS A 333 -3.32 2.35 -22.18
CA HIS A 333 -1.88 2.51 -22.31
C HIS A 333 -1.21 1.15 -22.42
N GLY A 334 -1.52 0.24 -21.49
CA GLY A 334 -1.12 -1.16 -21.56
C GLY A 334 0.36 -1.42 -21.30
N ALA A 335 1.13 -0.44 -20.85
CA ALA A 335 2.59 -0.55 -20.73
C ALA A 335 3.01 -1.65 -19.77
N GLY A 336 2.28 -1.88 -18.67
CA GLY A 336 2.60 -2.96 -17.73
C GLY A 336 2.52 -4.34 -18.39
N GLY A 337 1.35 -4.71 -18.89
CA GLY A 337 1.09 -6.00 -19.54
C GLY A 337 1.98 -6.27 -20.76
N TRP A 338 2.27 -5.26 -21.59
CA TRP A 338 3.21 -5.41 -22.70
C TRP A 338 4.68 -5.51 -22.24
N ASP A 339 5.03 -4.92 -21.10
CA ASP A 339 6.36 -5.15 -20.50
C ASP A 339 6.48 -6.56 -19.91
N VAL A 340 5.41 -7.12 -19.33
CA VAL A 340 5.36 -8.55 -18.94
C VAL A 340 5.55 -9.45 -20.16
N TYR A 341 4.87 -9.15 -21.27
CA TYR A 341 5.05 -9.86 -22.54
C TYR A 341 6.52 -9.88 -22.95
N ARG A 342 7.18 -8.71 -23.01
CA ARG A 342 8.58 -8.64 -23.47
C ARG A 342 9.52 -9.39 -22.55
N ARG A 343 9.37 -9.16 -21.25
CA ARG A 343 10.20 -9.81 -20.22
C ARG A 343 10.08 -11.33 -20.23
N PHE A 344 8.87 -11.85 -20.41
CA PHE A 344 8.62 -13.28 -20.34
C PHE A 344 8.94 -13.97 -21.68
N LEU A 345 8.45 -13.44 -22.80
CA LEU A 345 8.55 -14.10 -24.10
C LEU A 345 9.85 -13.79 -24.86
N ASP A 346 10.39 -12.58 -24.77
CA ASP A 346 11.59 -12.19 -25.55
C ASP A 346 12.90 -12.62 -24.84
N GLU A 347 12.85 -12.92 -23.54
CA GLU A 347 13.98 -13.42 -22.74
C GLU A 347 13.68 -14.78 -22.06
N PRO A 348 13.36 -15.83 -22.84
CA PRO A 348 12.83 -17.08 -22.31
C PRO A 348 13.83 -17.76 -21.37
N GLY A 349 13.32 -18.14 -20.19
CA GLY A 349 14.08 -18.79 -19.13
C GLY A 349 14.83 -17.85 -18.19
N ARG A 350 14.78 -16.52 -18.39
CA ARG A 350 15.37 -15.57 -17.42
C ARG A 350 14.53 -15.41 -16.17
N GLN A 351 13.20 -15.30 -16.31
CA GLN A 351 12.26 -14.99 -15.25
C GLN A 351 11.07 -15.93 -15.29
N THR A 352 10.46 -16.17 -14.12
CA THR A 352 9.10 -16.73 -14.05
C THR A 352 8.07 -15.68 -14.48
N LEU A 353 6.86 -16.11 -14.87
CA LEU A 353 5.77 -15.19 -15.20
C LEU A 353 5.47 -14.17 -14.08
N ALA A 354 5.43 -14.64 -12.83
CA ALA A 354 5.20 -13.78 -11.66
C ALA A 354 6.34 -12.76 -11.43
N GLU A 355 7.58 -13.14 -11.71
CA GLU A 355 8.73 -12.22 -11.67
C GLU A 355 8.65 -11.17 -12.77
N SER A 356 8.23 -11.54 -13.98
CA SER A 356 8.01 -10.59 -15.08
C SER A 356 6.91 -9.59 -14.75
N VAL A 357 5.83 -10.00 -14.06
CA VAL A 357 4.78 -9.08 -13.55
C VAL A 357 5.35 -8.07 -12.57
N TRP A 358 6.08 -8.54 -11.56
CA TRP A 358 6.66 -7.65 -10.56
C TRP A 358 7.66 -6.68 -11.19
N LEU A 359 8.57 -7.15 -12.06
CA LEU A 359 9.53 -6.30 -12.75
C LEU A 359 8.85 -5.26 -13.65
N ALA A 360 7.77 -5.61 -14.34
CA ALA A 360 6.99 -4.65 -15.11
C ALA A 360 6.38 -3.56 -14.23
N GLN A 361 5.83 -3.93 -13.07
CA GLN A 361 5.32 -2.94 -12.11
C GLN A 361 6.43 -2.02 -11.58
N GLN A 362 7.62 -2.56 -11.30
CA GLN A 362 8.78 -1.76 -10.90
C GLN A 362 9.22 -0.79 -12.01
N ASP A 363 9.25 -1.25 -13.27
CA ASP A 363 9.67 -0.42 -14.39
C ASP A 363 8.69 0.72 -14.67
N LEU A 364 7.39 0.54 -14.41
CA LEU A 364 6.40 1.64 -14.47
C LEU A 364 6.74 2.76 -13.47
N VAL A 365 7.11 2.41 -12.23
CA VAL A 365 7.55 3.39 -11.22
C VAL A 365 8.85 4.07 -11.67
N ARG A 366 9.82 3.28 -12.12
CA ARG A 366 11.13 3.78 -12.57
C ARG A 366 10.95 4.76 -13.73
N ARG A 367 10.21 4.37 -14.78
CA ARG A 367 9.96 5.19 -15.97
C ARG A 367 9.27 6.48 -15.61
N TYR A 368 8.25 6.45 -14.75
CA TYR A 368 7.61 7.66 -14.27
C TYR A 368 8.62 8.59 -13.58
N ALA A 369 9.43 8.07 -12.66
CA ALA A 369 10.41 8.85 -11.92
C ALA A 369 11.54 9.41 -12.82
N SER A 370 12.04 8.62 -13.78
CA SER A 370 13.15 9.00 -14.65
C SER A 370 12.74 9.90 -15.82
N GLU A 371 11.59 9.64 -16.44
CA GLU A 371 11.11 10.36 -17.63
C GLU A 371 10.40 11.66 -17.24
N PHE A 372 9.81 11.73 -16.04
CA PHE A 372 9.04 12.88 -15.56
C PHE A 372 9.48 13.40 -14.19
N PRO A 373 10.77 13.74 -14.01
CA PRO A 373 11.30 14.16 -12.73
C PRO A 373 10.61 15.45 -12.23
N GLY A 374 10.19 15.43 -10.96
CA GLY A 374 9.56 16.56 -10.28
C GLY A 374 8.06 16.73 -10.52
N LEU A 375 7.42 15.87 -11.33
CA LEU A 375 5.97 15.82 -11.38
C LEU A 375 5.38 15.18 -10.12
N PRO A 376 4.24 15.70 -9.60
CA PRO A 376 3.59 15.09 -8.45
C PRO A 376 2.94 13.76 -8.84
N GLU A 377 3.14 12.74 -8.02
CA GLU A 377 2.36 11.51 -8.13
C GLU A 377 0.87 11.77 -7.88
N VAL A 378 0.03 11.10 -8.66
CA VAL A 378 -1.44 11.14 -8.51
C VAL A 378 -1.92 9.75 -8.14
N SER A 379 -2.59 9.65 -6.99
CA SER A 379 -3.14 8.38 -6.50
C SER A 379 -4.33 7.93 -7.36
N THR A 380 -4.43 6.63 -7.61
CA THR A 380 -5.60 6.01 -8.24
C THR A 380 -6.75 5.75 -7.24
N GLU A 381 -6.58 6.12 -5.97
CA GLU A 381 -7.60 5.98 -4.94
C GLU A 381 -8.86 6.81 -5.26
N GLY A 382 -10.03 6.21 -5.04
CA GLY A 382 -11.33 6.84 -5.34
C GLY A 382 -11.76 6.74 -6.81
N PHE A 383 -10.92 6.23 -7.70
CA PHE A 383 -11.27 5.95 -9.09
C PHE A 383 -11.63 4.47 -9.27
N ASP A 384 -12.82 4.21 -9.81
CA ASP A 384 -13.27 2.85 -10.12
C ASP A 384 -12.56 2.26 -11.36
N GLU A 385 -12.92 1.05 -11.75
CA GLU A 385 -12.30 0.32 -12.86
C GLU A 385 -12.52 0.94 -14.25
N ARG A 386 -13.46 1.88 -14.39
CA ARG A 386 -13.85 2.55 -15.64
C ARG A 386 -13.62 4.06 -15.62
N ALA A 387 -13.25 4.64 -14.47
CA ALA A 387 -13.02 6.06 -14.25
C ALA A 387 -11.74 6.62 -14.90
N VAL A 388 -11.31 6.05 -16.04
CA VAL A 388 -10.16 6.50 -16.82
C VAL A 388 -10.28 7.97 -17.26
N PRO A 389 -11.43 8.46 -17.78
CA PRO A 389 -11.57 9.87 -18.16
C PRO A 389 -11.38 10.83 -16.99
N GLU A 390 -11.94 10.50 -15.83
CA GLU A 390 -11.88 11.27 -14.59
C GLU A 390 -10.46 11.27 -14.03
N PHE A 391 -9.81 10.10 -13.98
CA PHE A 391 -8.42 9.98 -13.54
C PHE A 391 -7.48 10.79 -14.44
N ARG A 392 -7.62 10.70 -15.76
CA ARG A 392 -6.85 11.52 -16.71
C ARG A 392 -7.09 13.01 -16.50
N GLN A 393 -8.32 13.41 -16.18
CA GLN A 393 -8.61 14.80 -15.86
C GLN A 393 -7.90 15.26 -14.58
N GLU A 394 -7.88 14.41 -13.55
CA GLU A 394 -7.17 14.67 -12.30
C GLU A 394 -5.65 14.77 -12.51
N VAL A 395 -5.06 13.84 -13.28
CA VAL A 395 -3.63 13.88 -13.62
C VAL A 395 -3.27 15.19 -14.32
N SER A 396 -4.07 15.62 -15.31
CA SER A 396 -3.84 16.88 -16.01
C SER A 396 -3.91 18.09 -15.06
N THR A 397 -4.89 18.08 -14.15
CA THR A 397 -5.08 19.16 -13.17
C THR A 397 -3.92 19.24 -12.16
N ARG A 398 -3.44 18.10 -11.67
CA ARG A 398 -2.40 18.02 -10.63
C ARG A 398 -1.00 18.25 -11.17
N THR A 399 -0.71 17.74 -12.36
CA THR A 399 0.62 17.87 -13.01
C THR A 399 0.76 19.17 -13.79
N GLY A 400 -0.36 19.79 -14.19
CA GLY A 400 -0.38 20.94 -15.09
C GLY A 400 -0.12 20.60 -16.56
N ILE A 401 0.07 19.32 -16.89
CA ILE A 401 0.29 18.87 -18.27
C ILE A 401 -1.06 18.77 -18.98
N PRO A 402 -1.28 19.50 -20.10
CA PRO A 402 -2.51 19.38 -20.86
C PRO A 402 -2.69 17.97 -21.44
N ARG A 403 -3.92 17.48 -21.48
CA ARG A 403 -4.26 16.18 -22.10
C ARG A 403 -3.91 16.04 -23.59
N THR A 404 -3.57 17.15 -24.24
CA THR A 404 -3.13 17.21 -25.65
C THR A 404 -1.61 17.17 -25.81
N ASP A 405 -0.84 17.24 -24.71
CA ASP A 405 0.62 17.06 -24.73
C ASP A 405 0.93 15.61 -25.10
N GLU A 406 1.92 15.40 -25.97
CA GLU A 406 2.29 14.07 -26.46
C GLU A 406 2.78 13.14 -25.35
N ARG A 407 3.34 13.69 -24.27
CA ARG A 407 3.83 12.92 -23.12
C ARG A 407 2.73 12.58 -22.12
N PHE A 408 1.55 13.18 -22.26
CA PHE A 408 0.48 13.03 -21.27
C PHE A 408 0.01 11.57 -21.14
N ASP A 409 -0.03 10.84 -22.26
CA ASP A 409 -0.46 9.45 -22.25
C ASP A 409 0.48 8.57 -21.43
N ASP A 410 1.79 8.78 -21.50
CA ASP A 410 2.78 8.08 -20.67
C ASP A 410 2.64 8.46 -19.19
N VAL A 411 2.52 9.76 -18.88
CA VAL A 411 2.36 10.26 -17.50
C VAL A 411 1.15 9.63 -16.80
N ALA A 412 -0.02 9.69 -17.45
CA ALA A 412 -1.24 9.13 -16.89
C ALA A 412 -1.26 7.59 -16.96
N GLY A 413 -0.69 7.02 -18.02
CA GLY A 413 -0.65 5.59 -18.28
C GLY A 413 0.19 4.83 -17.26
N TYR A 414 1.41 5.30 -16.96
CA TYR A 414 2.27 4.64 -15.96
C TYR A 414 1.64 4.65 -14.56
N LEU A 415 1.07 5.79 -14.14
CA LEU A 415 0.40 5.90 -12.84
C LEU A 415 -0.82 4.98 -12.72
N TRP A 416 -1.58 4.83 -13.81
CA TRP A 416 -2.75 3.97 -13.86
C TRP A 416 -2.38 2.48 -13.86
N ASP A 417 -1.52 2.06 -14.80
CA ASP A 417 -1.16 0.66 -14.99
C ASP A 417 -0.46 0.08 -13.75
N ARG A 418 0.35 0.89 -13.04
CA ARG A 418 1.04 0.51 -11.80
C ARG A 418 0.10 -0.03 -10.71
N ASP A 419 -1.10 0.53 -10.61
CA ASP A 419 -2.09 0.16 -9.59
C ASP A 419 -3.24 -0.70 -10.18
N ALA A 420 -3.11 -1.14 -11.44
CA ALA A 420 -4.15 -1.87 -12.17
C ALA A 420 -3.70 -3.25 -12.66
N LEU A 421 -2.42 -3.48 -12.95
CA LEU A 421 -1.91 -4.77 -13.41
C LEU A 421 -1.87 -5.78 -12.24
N THR A 422 -2.57 -6.89 -12.38
CA THR A 422 -2.74 -7.90 -11.33
C THR A 422 -2.31 -9.29 -11.78
N LEU A 423 -1.79 -10.08 -10.83
CA LEU A 423 -1.57 -11.51 -10.96
C LEU A 423 -2.65 -12.24 -10.14
N LEU A 424 -3.52 -13.02 -10.79
CA LEU A 424 -4.32 -14.03 -10.12
C LEU A 424 -3.48 -15.30 -10.02
N GLY A 425 -3.35 -15.86 -8.82
CA GLY A 425 -2.52 -17.04 -8.56
C GLY A 425 -1.52 -16.83 -7.43
N ASP A 426 -0.87 -17.94 -7.06
CA ASP A 426 0.23 -17.92 -6.08
C ASP A 426 1.50 -17.34 -6.71
N PRO A 427 2.06 -16.21 -6.23
CA PRO A 427 3.26 -15.60 -6.79
C PRO A 427 4.52 -16.45 -6.64
N ALA A 428 4.51 -17.48 -5.79
CA ALA A 428 5.62 -18.42 -5.64
C ALA A 428 5.51 -19.65 -6.57
N TRP A 429 4.34 -19.89 -7.20
CA TRP A 429 4.21 -20.96 -8.18
C TRP A 429 4.93 -20.59 -9.46
N ARG A 430 5.84 -21.45 -9.93
CA ARG A 430 6.77 -21.15 -11.02
C ARG A 430 6.15 -21.53 -12.37
N VAL A 431 5.93 -20.52 -13.22
CA VAL A 431 5.60 -20.67 -14.64
C VAL A 431 6.79 -20.20 -15.45
N GLU A 432 7.35 -21.08 -16.28
CA GLU A 432 8.67 -20.92 -16.88
C GLU A 432 8.69 -21.29 -18.36
N LEU A 433 9.55 -20.62 -19.12
CA LEU A 433 9.90 -21.01 -20.48
C LEU A 433 11.24 -21.73 -20.48
N ARG A 434 11.46 -22.59 -21.47
CA ARG A 434 12.76 -23.25 -21.65
C ARG A 434 13.82 -22.20 -21.93
N ALA A 435 14.96 -22.28 -21.23
CA ALA A 435 16.06 -21.36 -21.43
C ALA A 435 16.55 -21.41 -22.90
N ALA A 436 16.72 -20.23 -23.49
CA ALA A 436 17.34 -20.04 -24.79
C ALA A 436 18.56 -19.12 -24.68
N ASP A 437 19.21 -18.85 -25.81
CA ASP A 437 20.25 -17.83 -25.89
C ASP A 437 19.65 -16.46 -25.56
N LEU A 438 20.21 -15.79 -24.56
CA LEU A 438 19.72 -14.50 -24.09
C LEU A 438 20.50 -13.35 -24.76
N PRO A 439 19.86 -12.20 -25.05
CA PRO A 439 20.51 -11.08 -25.73
C PRO A 439 21.58 -10.39 -24.87
N TRP A 440 21.60 -10.66 -23.57
CA TRP A 440 22.65 -10.26 -22.64
C TRP A 440 22.74 -11.22 -21.45
N THR A 441 23.91 -11.31 -20.81
CA THR A 441 24.12 -12.16 -19.63
C THR A 441 24.72 -11.38 -18.46
N VAL A 442 24.52 -11.91 -17.25
CA VAL A 442 25.06 -11.37 -16.01
C VAL A 442 25.63 -12.48 -15.13
N GLU A 443 26.82 -12.26 -14.60
CA GLU A 443 27.38 -13.03 -13.47
C GLU A 443 27.34 -12.13 -12.23
N VAL A 444 26.58 -12.54 -11.21
CA VAL A 444 26.47 -11.82 -9.94
C VAL A 444 27.43 -12.44 -8.92
N ARG A 445 28.32 -11.63 -8.34
CA ARG A 445 29.26 -12.05 -7.30
C ARG A 445 29.25 -11.08 -6.13
N ARG A 446 29.21 -11.62 -4.90
CA ARG A 446 29.34 -10.83 -3.67
C ARG A 446 30.74 -10.95 -3.08
N GLU A 447 31.31 -9.84 -2.66
CA GLU A 447 32.60 -9.73 -1.96
C GLU A 447 32.47 -8.82 -0.74
N GLY A 448 32.17 -9.41 0.43
CA GLY A 448 31.82 -8.65 1.62
C GLY A 448 30.55 -7.82 1.41
N ASP A 449 30.67 -6.51 1.59
CA ASP A 449 29.60 -5.52 1.35
C ASP A 449 29.54 -5.04 -0.10
N ARG A 450 30.28 -5.65 -1.03
CA ARG A 450 30.24 -5.29 -2.45
C ARG A 450 29.47 -6.32 -3.26
N LEU A 451 28.63 -5.83 -4.16
CA LEU A 451 28.00 -6.60 -5.22
C LEU A 451 28.69 -6.26 -6.55
N ILE A 452 29.11 -7.29 -7.28
CA ILE A 452 29.81 -7.19 -8.55
C ILE A 452 28.95 -7.87 -9.61
N LEU A 453 28.51 -7.12 -10.62
CA LEU A 453 27.76 -7.63 -11.76
C LEU A 453 28.68 -7.58 -12.99
N LYS A 454 29.07 -8.74 -13.51
CA LYS A 454 29.78 -8.80 -14.79
C LYS A 454 28.76 -9.01 -15.90
N LEU A 455 28.71 -8.07 -16.84
CA LEU A 455 27.69 -8.00 -17.87
C LEU A 455 28.32 -8.26 -19.24
N HIS A 456 27.60 -8.98 -20.10
CA HIS A 456 27.99 -9.22 -21.49
C HIS A 456 26.79 -9.00 -22.39
N VAL A 457 26.87 -7.99 -23.26
CA VAL A 457 25.86 -7.71 -24.28
C VAL A 457 26.16 -8.60 -25.48
N LEU A 458 25.23 -9.46 -25.86
CA LEU A 458 25.39 -10.44 -26.93
C LEU A 458 24.73 -9.96 -28.23
N GLU A 459 23.59 -9.28 -28.11
CA GLU A 459 22.77 -8.79 -29.21
C GLU A 459 22.44 -7.30 -29.04
N ASP A 460 21.75 -6.72 -30.02
CA ASP A 460 21.22 -5.36 -29.90
C ASP A 460 20.07 -5.34 -28.88
N LEU A 461 20.07 -4.34 -28.00
CA LEU A 461 19.16 -4.24 -26.88
C LEU A 461 18.19 -3.05 -27.01
N GLU A 462 18.08 -2.41 -28.18
CA GLU A 462 17.20 -1.26 -28.38
C GLU A 462 15.73 -1.58 -28.05
N ASP A 463 15.25 -2.76 -28.49
CA ASP A 463 13.84 -3.16 -28.37
C ASP A 463 13.54 -4.11 -27.19
N VAL A 464 14.53 -4.52 -26.38
CA VAL A 464 14.27 -5.36 -25.20
C VAL A 464 13.77 -4.57 -24.00
N ALA A 465 13.06 -5.26 -23.10
CA ALA A 465 12.70 -4.72 -21.80
C ALA A 465 13.94 -4.24 -21.03
N THR A 466 13.77 -3.26 -20.15
CA THR A 466 14.88 -2.68 -19.38
C THR A 466 15.64 -3.78 -18.64
N PRO A 467 16.95 -3.98 -18.92
CA PRO A 467 17.77 -4.99 -18.25
C PRO A 467 17.75 -4.81 -16.74
N SER A 468 17.56 -5.92 -16.02
CA SER A 468 17.36 -5.90 -14.58
C SER A 468 17.83 -7.19 -13.93
N VAL A 469 18.33 -7.08 -12.70
CA VAL A 469 18.90 -8.19 -11.92
C VAL A 469 18.19 -8.28 -10.59
N ILE A 470 17.36 -9.32 -10.43
CA ILE A 470 16.76 -9.69 -9.14
C ILE A 470 17.88 -10.17 -8.21
N LEU A 471 17.94 -9.60 -7.01
CA LEU A 471 18.92 -9.98 -6.01
C LEU A 471 18.44 -11.20 -5.22
N GLY A 472 19.36 -12.11 -4.92
CA GLY A 472 19.06 -13.29 -4.09
C GLY A 472 18.96 -12.98 -2.59
N GLN A 473 19.40 -11.80 -2.17
CA GLN A 473 19.38 -11.31 -0.79
C GLN A 473 19.10 -9.81 -0.81
N ARG A 474 18.30 -9.33 0.15
CA ARG A 474 18.08 -7.90 0.33
C ARG A 474 19.37 -7.19 0.72
N VAL A 475 19.58 -6.01 0.14
CA VAL A 475 20.72 -5.15 0.41
C VAL A 475 20.23 -3.77 0.82
N ARG A 476 21.03 -3.02 1.58
CA ARG A 476 20.80 -1.57 1.67
C ARG A 476 21.31 -0.94 0.37
N PRO A 477 20.49 -0.17 -0.37
CA PRO A 477 20.96 0.56 -1.54
C PRO A 477 22.13 1.47 -1.15
N GLY A 478 23.30 1.22 -1.72
CA GLY A 478 24.49 2.01 -1.46
C GLY A 478 25.12 2.54 -2.73
N ARG A 479 26.34 3.05 -2.59
CA ARG A 479 26.99 3.80 -3.68
C ARG A 479 27.44 2.87 -4.80
N VAL A 480 27.16 3.30 -6.03
CA VAL A 480 27.74 2.71 -7.25
C VAL A 480 29.21 3.13 -7.32
N VAL A 481 30.12 2.16 -7.23
CA VAL A 481 31.58 2.35 -7.31
C VAL A 481 32.05 2.34 -8.76
N GLU A 482 31.48 1.47 -9.57
CA GLU A 482 31.72 1.35 -11.01
C GLU A 482 30.37 1.14 -11.68
N ASP A 483 30.00 2.00 -12.64
CA ASP A 483 28.70 1.95 -13.33
C ASP A 483 28.75 1.15 -14.64
N GLY A 484 29.95 0.89 -15.17
CA GLY A 484 30.14 0.20 -16.44
C GLY A 484 29.43 0.84 -17.65
N GLY A 485 29.02 2.11 -17.57
CA GLY A 485 28.17 2.78 -18.57
C GLY A 485 26.71 2.30 -18.58
N THR A 486 26.25 1.65 -17.52
CA THR A 486 24.92 1.01 -17.45
C THR A 486 23.86 1.81 -16.70
N ASP A 487 24.25 2.94 -16.08
CA ASP A 487 23.40 3.81 -15.28
C ASP A 487 22.57 3.05 -14.21
N PRO A 488 23.22 2.31 -13.30
CA PRO A 488 22.54 1.39 -12.41
C PRO A 488 21.66 2.11 -11.39
N LEU A 489 20.39 1.72 -11.32
CA LEU A 489 19.50 2.07 -10.22
C LEU A 489 19.43 0.87 -9.27
N VAL A 490 19.91 1.07 -8.05
CA VAL A 490 20.01 0.05 -7.00
C VAL A 490 18.84 0.19 -6.04
N LEU A 491 18.02 -0.85 -5.98
CA LEU A 491 16.99 -1.06 -4.96
C LEU A 491 17.46 -2.15 -4.00
N ASP A 492 16.67 -2.42 -2.96
CA ASP A 492 17.03 -3.40 -1.95
C ASP A 492 16.98 -4.85 -2.47
N ASP A 493 16.09 -5.14 -3.42
CA ASP A 493 15.86 -6.46 -4.01
C ASP A 493 16.19 -6.56 -5.52
N LEU A 494 16.57 -5.45 -6.13
CA LEU A 494 16.65 -5.30 -7.59
C LEU A 494 17.70 -4.30 -8.00
N VAL A 495 18.40 -4.58 -9.10
CA VAL A 495 19.22 -3.58 -9.81
C VAL A 495 18.69 -3.42 -11.23
N PHE A 496 18.29 -2.21 -11.59
CA PHE A 496 18.01 -1.84 -12.98
C PHE A 496 19.28 -1.35 -13.68
N LEU A 497 19.43 -1.68 -14.96
CA LEU A 497 20.60 -1.36 -15.80
C LEU A 497 20.15 -0.70 -17.13
N PRO A 498 19.44 0.44 -17.09
CA PRO A 498 18.83 1.05 -18.27
C PRO A 498 19.85 1.42 -19.36
N GLY A 499 21.06 1.85 -18.98
CA GLY A 499 22.13 2.22 -19.91
C GLY A 499 22.73 1.03 -20.65
N LEU A 500 22.49 -0.21 -20.19
CA LEU A 500 22.94 -1.42 -20.89
C LEU A 500 22.37 -1.48 -22.32
N ARG A 501 21.14 -0.95 -22.53
CA ARG A 501 20.49 -0.91 -23.86
C ARG A 501 21.22 -0.05 -24.89
N SER A 502 22.07 0.87 -24.43
CA SER A 502 22.84 1.76 -25.30
C SER A 502 24.24 1.22 -25.59
N LEU A 503 24.64 0.09 -25.00
CA LEU A 503 25.95 -0.50 -25.24
C LEU A 503 25.93 -1.39 -26.50
N PRO A 504 26.96 -1.33 -27.36
CA PRO A 504 27.02 -2.17 -28.55
C PRO A 504 27.09 -3.68 -28.23
N ALA A 505 26.54 -4.51 -29.12
CA ALA A 505 26.73 -5.96 -29.08
C ALA A 505 28.22 -6.35 -29.02
N GLY A 506 28.53 -7.36 -28.20
CA GLY A 506 29.90 -7.80 -27.87
C GLY A 506 30.55 -7.06 -26.70
N THR A 507 29.92 -6.03 -26.14
CA THR A 507 30.47 -5.28 -25.00
C THR A 507 30.49 -6.12 -23.73
N ARG A 508 31.63 -6.15 -23.04
CA ARG A 508 31.77 -6.67 -21.68
C ARG A 508 32.04 -5.52 -20.72
N THR A 509 31.25 -5.42 -19.67
CA THR A 509 31.37 -4.35 -18.68
C THR A 509 31.13 -4.89 -17.27
N THR A 510 31.56 -4.14 -16.25
CA THR A 510 31.39 -4.52 -14.84
C THR A 510 30.70 -3.39 -14.09
N VAL A 511 29.77 -3.76 -13.22
CA VAL A 511 29.14 -2.85 -12.27
C VAL A 511 29.55 -3.29 -10.86
N VAL A 512 30.01 -2.34 -10.04
CA VAL A 512 30.39 -2.60 -8.65
C VAL A 512 29.59 -1.67 -7.76
N ILE A 513 28.87 -2.24 -6.79
CA ILE A 513 27.96 -1.52 -5.89
C ILE A 513 28.35 -1.82 -4.45
N GLU A 514 28.41 -0.79 -3.61
CA GLU A 514 28.38 -0.94 -2.15
C GLU A 514 26.95 -1.32 -1.75
N ALA A 515 26.74 -2.56 -1.33
CA ALA A 515 25.45 -3.17 -1.08
C ALA A 515 25.54 -4.06 0.18
N PRO A 516 25.66 -3.48 1.39
CA PRO A 516 25.67 -4.28 2.62
C PRO A 516 24.34 -5.02 2.77
N LEU A 517 24.36 -6.20 3.39
CA LEU A 517 23.12 -6.98 3.59
C LEU A 517 22.14 -6.19 4.47
N LEU A 518 20.87 -6.25 4.11
CA LEU A 518 19.79 -5.73 4.95
C LEU A 518 19.48 -6.76 6.03
N GLU A 519 19.88 -6.50 7.27
CA GLU A 519 19.43 -7.30 8.42
C GLU A 519 18.01 -6.86 8.80
N VAL A 520 17.03 -7.67 8.41
CA VAL A 520 15.66 -7.52 8.94
C VAL A 520 15.67 -8.15 10.33
N GLU A 521 15.63 -7.33 11.38
CA GLU A 521 15.43 -7.83 12.75
C GLU A 521 14.08 -8.54 12.81
N LYS A 522 14.10 -9.89 12.78
CA LYS A 522 12.93 -10.74 13.01
C LYS A 522 12.43 -10.55 14.45
N THR A 523 11.70 -9.48 14.72
CA THR A 523 11.13 -9.18 16.03
C THR A 523 9.62 -9.40 16.03
N SER A 524 9.16 -10.57 15.57
CA SER A 524 7.74 -10.97 15.61
C SER A 524 7.37 -11.86 16.81
N GLU A 525 8.33 -12.25 17.66
CA GLU A 525 8.00 -13.01 18.87
C GLU A 525 7.32 -12.10 19.89
N LYS A 526 6.13 -12.45 20.40
CA LYS A 526 5.54 -11.72 21.52
C LYS A 526 6.54 -11.70 22.69
N PRO A 527 6.69 -10.56 23.39
CA PRO A 527 7.56 -10.51 24.55
C PRO A 527 7.12 -11.57 25.57
N ASP A 528 8.07 -12.25 26.18
CA ASP A 528 7.78 -13.23 27.22
C ASP A 528 7.08 -12.55 28.42
N ASP A 529 6.19 -13.31 29.08
CA ASP A 529 5.36 -12.78 30.17
C ASP A 529 6.22 -12.29 31.35
N GLU A 530 7.37 -12.93 31.61
CA GLU A 530 8.30 -12.57 32.69
C GLU A 530 8.93 -11.19 32.47
N ARG A 531 9.30 -10.86 31.24
CA ARG A 531 9.84 -9.57 30.82
C ARG A 531 8.79 -8.47 30.98
N ILE A 532 7.55 -8.75 30.57
CA ILE A 532 6.42 -7.82 30.76
C ILE A 532 6.18 -7.58 32.26
N GLU A 533 6.12 -8.65 33.05
CA GLU A 533 5.92 -8.57 34.51
C GLU A 533 7.04 -7.78 35.19
N THR A 534 8.30 -8.05 34.85
CA THR A 534 9.47 -7.34 35.38
C THR A 534 9.38 -5.84 35.11
N MET A 535 9.00 -5.45 33.89
CA MET A 535 8.86 -4.04 33.53
C MET A 535 7.68 -3.38 34.26
N ILE A 536 6.54 -4.07 34.36
CA ILE A 536 5.38 -3.57 35.10
C ILE A 536 5.72 -3.39 36.58
N ASP A 537 6.42 -4.34 37.19
CA ASP A 537 6.73 -4.27 38.62
C ASP A 537 7.72 -3.16 38.98
N ALA A 538 8.51 -2.69 38.02
CA ALA A 538 9.37 -1.52 38.19
C ALA A 538 8.60 -0.19 38.26
N LEU A 539 7.34 -0.14 37.80
CA LEU A 539 6.52 1.08 37.73
C LEU A 539 5.64 1.32 38.96
N ASP A 540 5.25 2.57 39.17
CA ASP A 540 4.21 2.94 40.14
C ASP A 540 2.82 2.38 39.74
N PRO A 541 1.91 2.14 40.70
CA PRO A 541 0.63 1.47 40.42
C PRO A 541 -0.24 2.10 39.32
N ALA A 542 -0.22 3.43 39.17
CA ALA A 542 -1.02 4.10 38.13
C ALA A 542 -0.40 3.90 36.75
N SER A 543 0.94 3.90 36.66
CA SER A 543 1.67 3.63 35.43
C SER A 543 1.61 2.16 35.02
N ARG A 544 1.50 1.20 35.97
CA ARG A 544 1.29 -0.23 35.68
C ARG A 544 0.05 -0.50 34.82
N VAL A 545 -1.09 0.04 35.24
CA VAL A 545 -2.38 -0.15 34.54
C VAL A 545 -2.32 0.47 33.14
N ARG A 546 -1.63 1.60 33.01
CA ARG A 546 -1.44 2.28 31.72
C ARG A 546 -0.50 1.53 30.80
N LEU A 547 0.67 1.09 31.28
CA LEU A 547 1.60 0.29 30.48
C LEU A 547 0.94 -0.99 29.98
N GLN A 548 0.20 -1.71 30.84
CA GLN A 548 -0.56 -2.89 30.41
C GLN A 548 -1.56 -2.59 29.30
N ARG A 549 -2.23 -1.44 29.34
CA ARG A 549 -3.15 -1.00 28.28
C ARG A 549 -2.39 -0.70 27.00
N VAL A 550 -1.28 0.03 27.10
CA VAL A 550 -0.44 0.39 25.95
C VAL A 550 0.14 -0.86 25.29
N LEU A 551 0.69 -1.81 26.05
CA LEU A 551 1.22 -3.06 25.49
C LEU A 551 0.12 -3.91 24.83
N ARG A 552 -1.09 -3.97 25.41
CA ARG A 552 -2.23 -4.60 24.74
C ARG A 552 -2.59 -3.91 23.43
N ASN A 553 -2.58 -2.58 23.40
CA ASN A 553 -2.85 -1.81 22.19
C ASN A 553 -1.74 -1.97 21.15
N ALA A 554 -0.48 -2.08 21.59
CA ALA A 554 0.71 -2.20 20.74
C ALA A 554 0.74 -3.51 19.94
N GLY A 555 0.12 -4.58 20.45
CA GLY A 555 0.12 -5.88 19.78
C GLY A 555 1.54 -6.38 19.57
N SER A 556 1.92 -6.64 18.31
CA SER A 556 3.27 -7.07 17.92
C SER A 556 4.35 -6.03 18.23
N ASN A 557 4.02 -4.73 18.23
CA ASN A 557 4.98 -3.66 18.53
C ASN A 557 5.36 -3.56 20.03
N SER A 558 4.80 -4.43 20.89
CA SER A 558 5.12 -4.47 22.32
C SER A 558 6.63 -4.59 22.59
N ASN A 559 7.36 -5.34 21.76
CA ASN A 559 8.82 -5.46 21.90
C ASN A 559 9.54 -4.13 21.70
N SER A 560 9.14 -3.34 20.70
CA SER A 560 9.73 -2.02 20.47
C SER A 560 9.57 -1.12 21.68
N LEU A 561 8.38 -1.12 22.31
CA LEU A 561 8.11 -0.31 23.49
C LEU A 561 8.93 -0.78 24.71
N LEU A 562 9.04 -2.10 24.92
CA LEU A 562 9.88 -2.66 25.98
C LEU A 562 11.36 -2.38 25.74
N ASN A 563 11.84 -2.53 24.50
CA ASN A 563 13.19 -2.19 24.10
C ASN A 563 13.51 -0.71 24.38
N ALA A 564 12.57 0.20 24.11
CA ALA A 564 12.73 1.62 24.44
C ALA A 564 12.88 1.85 25.95
N LEU A 565 12.06 1.19 26.77
CA LEU A 565 12.12 1.26 28.24
C LEU A 565 13.41 0.66 28.83
N GLU A 566 13.96 -0.37 28.20
CA GLU A 566 15.18 -1.04 28.67
C GLU A 566 16.46 -0.30 28.23
N ARG A 567 16.50 0.15 26.96
CA ARG A 567 17.68 0.77 26.34
C ARG A 567 17.85 2.24 26.72
N VAL A 568 16.80 2.91 27.19
CA VAL A 568 16.90 4.31 27.60
C VAL A 568 17.92 4.46 28.75
N PRO A 569 18.80 5.48 28.72
CA PRO A 569 19.71 5.75 29.84
C PRO A 569 18.95 5.95 31.15
N ASP A 570 19.50 5.46 32.28
CA ASP A 570 18.86 5.54 33.61
C ASP A 570 18.37 6.95 33.95
N ARG A 571 19.15 7.99 33.59
CA ARG A 571 18.79 9.40 33.83
C ARG A 571 17.53 9.88 33.09
N HIS A 572 17.13 9.22 32.00
CA HIS A 572 15.93 9.56 31.22
C HIS A 572 14.81 8.53 31.40
N ARG A 573 14.98 7.51 32.27
CA ARG A 573 14.01 6.42 32.45
C ARG A 573 12.59 6.93 32.70
N ARG A 574 12.42 7.87 33.64
CA ARG A 574 11.10 8.48 33.94
C ARG A 574 10.44 9.14 32.72
N SER A 575 11.23 9.73 31.83
CA SER A 575 10.70 10.37 30.63
C SER A 575 10.22 9.33 29.62
N MET A 576 10.99 8.26 29.41
CA MET A 576 10.55 7.16 28.55
C MET A 576 9.30 6.47 29.11
N GLU A 577 9.29 6.21 30.42
CA GLU A 577 8.11 5.66 31.11
C GLU A 577 6.90 6.56 30.89
N HIS A 578 7.01 7.86 31.17
CA HIS A 578 5.92 8.82 30.97
C HIS A 578 5.44 8.85 29.52
N LEU A 579 6.35 8.84 28.55
CA LEU A 579 6.00 8.87 27.13
C LEU A 579 5.26 7.59 26.73
N VAL A 580 5.83 6.42 27.05
CA VAL A 580 5.28 5.10 26.69
C VAL A 580 3.91 4.88 27.32
N VAL A 581 3.74 5.14 28.62
CA VAL A 581 2.45 4.88 29.30
C VAL A 581 1.32 5.82 28.87
N ASN A 582 1.65 6.90 28.16
CA ASN A 582 0.67 7.85 27.63
C ASN A 582 0.55 7.81 26.09
N LEU A 583 1.21 6.86 25.41
CA LEU A 583 1.08 6.71 23.96
C LEU A 583 -0.39 6.43 23.57
N PRO A 584 -0.93 7.15 22.57
CA PRO A 584 -2.20 6.77 21.98
C PRO A 584 -2.07 5.41 21.26
N PRO A 585 -3.17 4.66 21.05
CA PRO A 585 -3.15 3.31 20.48
C PRO A 585 -2.45 3.23 19.12
N ARG A 586 -2.63 4.22 18.26
CA ARG A 586 -1.94 4.31 16.97
C ARG A 586 -0.42 4.32 17.16
N ASP A 587 0.07 5.20 18.03
CA ASP A 587 1.50 5.34 18.30
C ASP A 587 2.06 4.08 18.98
N ALA A 588 1.29 3.47 19.90
CA ALA A 588 1.68 2.22 20.53
C ALA A 588 1.88 1.08 19.50
N ARG A 589 1.07 1.07 18.42
CA ARG A 589 1.18 0.08 17.32
C ARG A 589 2.29 0.38 16.32
N GLU A 590 2.63 1.65 16.12
CA GLU A 590 3.44 2.08 14.97
C GLU A 590 4.85 2.56 15.33
N LEU A 591 5.07 3.13 16.53
CA LEU A 591 6.33 3.81 16.83
C LEU A 591 7.46 2.83 17.19
N PRO A 592 8.61 2.87 16.50
CA PRO A 592 9.74 2.02 16.80
C PRO A 592 10.51 2.52 18.02
N ALA A 593 11.28 1.62 18.65
CA ALA A 593 12.07 1.91 19.84
C ALA A 593 13.06 3.06 19.61
N ASP A 594 13.76 3.04 18.48
CA ASP A 594 14.81 4.01 18.15
C ASP A 594 14.26 5.42 17.97
N PHE A 595 13.06 5.55 17.38
CA PHE A 595 12.37 6.84 17.29
C PHE A 595 12.09 7.39 18.69
N LEU A 596 11.51 6.59 19.59
CA LEU A 596 11.22 7.04 20.96
C LEU A 596 12.50 7.44 21.72
N LEU A 597 13.56 6.64 21.59
CA LEU A 597 14.86 6.91 22.21
C LEU A 597 15.45 8.23 21.73
N GLU A 598 15.38 8.49 20.43
CA GLU A 598 15.84 9.74 19.82
C GLU A 598 15.02 10.94 20.30
N GLN A 599 13.67 10.84 20.31
CA GLN A 599 12.81 11.93 20.77
C GLN A 599 13.11 12.30 22.23
N VAL A 600 13.26 11.29 23.10
CA VAL A 600 13.61 11.49 24.52
C VAL A 600 15.00 12.13 24.65
N ALA A 601 16.00 11.63 23.91
CA ALA A 601 17.36 12.16 23.97
C ALA A 601 17.44 13.64 23.53
N LEU A 602 16.84 13.98 22.40
CA LEU A 602 16.84 15.35 21.86
C LEU A 602 16.02 16.33 22.72
N ALA A 603 14.92 15.86 23.33
CA ALA A 603 14.14 16.66 24.27
C ALA A 603 14.96 17.02 25.52
N HIS A 604 15.67 16.05 26.10
CA HIS A 604 16.57 16.28 27.23
C HIS A 604 17.74 17.19 26.85
N GLU A 605 18.42 16.92 25.73
CA GLU A 605 19.53 17.76 25.25
C GLU A 605 19.11 19.24 25.12
N SER A 606 17.97 19.49 24.48
CA SER A 606 17.47 20.84 24.27
C SER A 606 16.97 21.49 25.56
N PHE A 607 16.32 20.74 26.45
CA PHE A 607 15.82 21.29 27.72
C PHE A 607 16.95 21.55 28.72
N GLU A 608 17.92 20.64 28.84
CA GLU A 608 19.05 20.79 29.76
C GLU A 608 19.96 21.95 29.35
N GLY A 609 20.14 22.19 28.05
CA GLY A 609 20.89 23.35 27.54
C GLY A 609 20.10 24.66 27.56
N SER A 610 18.77 24.61 27.68
CA SER A 610 17.91 25.78 27.54
C SER A 610 18.17 26.86 28.60
N PRO A 611 18.35 28.14 28.21
CA PRO A 611 18.46 29.26 29.15
C PRO A 611 17.24 29.44 30.05
N TRP A 612 16.07 28.94 29.63
CA TRP A 612 14.80 29.15 30.32
C TRP A 612 14.34 27.94 31.14
N ARG A 613 15.17 26.89 31.27
CA ARG A 613 14.79 25.70 32.04
C ARG A 613 14.53 25.96 33.53
N ARG A 614 15.16 27.00 34.11
CA ARG A 614 15.12 27.26 35.56
C ARG A 614 13.73 27.70 35.97
N GLY A 615 13.07 26.88 36.80
CA GLY A 615 11.70 27.12 37.29
C GLY A 615 10.65 26.28 36.55
N VAL A 616 11.02 25.58 35.48
CA VAL A 616 10.17 24.58 34.83
C VAL A 616 10.23 23.28 35.64
N SER A 617 9.07 22.82 36.11
CA SER A 617 8.97 21.56 36.87
C SER A 617 9.08 20.33 35.95
N GLU A 618 9.48 19.18 36.50
CA GLU A 618 9.51 17.90 35.78
C GLU A 618 8.15 17.60 35.11
N ARG A 619 7.03 17.89 35.79
CA ARG A 619 5.68 17.70 35.22
C ARG A 619 5.46 18.53 33.95
N ILE A 620 5.89 19.79 33.93
CA ILE A 620 5.74 20.66 32.74
C ILE A 620 6.67 20.19 31.61
N PHE A 621 7.88 19.75 31.94
CA PHE A 621 8.79 19.16 30.94
C PHE A 621 8.16 17.92 30.28
N LEU A 622 7.66 16.98 31.08
CA LEU A 622 7.03 15.74 30.62
C LEU A 622 5.78 16.00 29.75
N ASP A 623 4.99 17.02 30.09
CA ASP A 623 3.74 17.36 29.38
C ASP A 623 3.96 18.18 28.10
N ALA A 624 4.95 19.08 28.10
CA ALA A 624 5.00 20.18 27.13
C ALA A 624 6.35 20.41 26.45
N VAL A 625 7.39 19.62 26.75
CA VAL A 625 8.67 19.63 26.03
C VAL A 625 8.98 18.26 25.43
N LEU A 626 8.85 17.23 26.27
CA LEU A 626 9.14 15.84 25.93
C LEU A 626 8.35 15.30 24.73
N PRO A 627 7.02 15.52 24.61
CA PRO A 627 6.23 14.74 23.66
C PRO A 627 6.50 15.09 22.20
N HIS A 628 6.47 14.08 21.34
CA HIS A 628 6.73 14.17 19.88
C HIS A 628 5.53 14.67 19.05
N ALA A 629 4.34 14.78 19.66
CA ALA A 629 3.14 15.26 19.00
C ALA A 629 2.26 16.09 19.95
N HIS A 630 1.21 16.70 19.41
CA HIS A 630 0.28 17.58 20.10
C HIS A 630 -1.16 17.08 20.07
N ILE A 631 -1.65 16.58 18.92
CA ILE A 631 -2.98 16.02 18.73
C ILE A 631 -2.92 14.75 17.81
N ASN A 632 -3.81 14.63 16.82
CA ASN A 632 -3.88 13.50 15.90
C ASN A 632 -3.03 13.69 14.62
N GLU A 633 -2.11 14.65 14.58
CA GLU A 633 -1.28 14.88 13.39
C GLU A 633 -0.46 13.64 13.01
N ARG A 634 -0.14 13.47 11.72
CA ARG A 634 0.82 12.43 11.28
C ARG A 634 2.13 12.56 12.09
N ARG A 635 2.68 11.42 12.53
CA ARG A 635 3.97 11.41 13.23
C ARG A 635 5.10 11.61 12.22
N ASP A 636 5.83 12.70 12.40
CA ASP A 636 7.04 13.04 11.65
C ASP A 636 8.22 13.09 12.61
N ASP A 637 9.42 12.74 12.14
CA ASP A 637 10.66 12.93 12.91
C ASP A 637 11.19 14.37 12.78
N TRP A 638 10.41 15.33 13.26
CA TRP A 638 10.69 16.76 13.11
C TRP A 638 11.76 17.27 14.08
N ARG A 639 11.95 16.62 15.23
CA ARG A 639 12.68 17.20 16.37
C ARG A 639 14.13 17.49 16.05
N ARG A 640 14.82 16.57 15.39
CA ARG A 640 16.23 16.75 15.00
C ARG A 640 16.41 17.95 14.06
N ASP A 641 15.61 18.03 13.01
CA ASP A 641 15.66 19.12 12.03
C ASP A 641 15.34 20.47 12.70
N PHE A 642 14.28 20.54 13.50
CA PHE A 642 13.87 21.76 14.19
C PHE A 642 14.91 22.20 15.24
N THR A 643 15.48 21.27 16.00
CA THR A 643 16.55 21.56 16.95
C THR A 643 17.76 22.15 16.23
N SER A 644 18.17 21.55 15.10
CA SER A 644 19.32 22.04 14.33
C SER A 644 19.14 23.46 13.78
N ARG A 645 17.91 23.86 13.46
CA ARG A 645 17.60 25.16 12.84
C ARG A 645 17.29 26.25 13.85
N PHE A 646 16.54 25.91 14.90
CA PHE A 646 15.83 26.91 15.68
C PHE A 646 16.32 27.03 17.13
N ARG A 647 17.06 26.04 17.65
CA ARG A 647 17.52 26.05 19.04
C ARG A 647 18.43 27.23 19.35
N GLU A 648 19.51 27.38 18.60
CA GLU A 648 20.49 28.46 18.82
C GLU A 648 19.85 29.83 18.63
N LEU A 649 19.04 29.98 17.58
CA LEU A 649 18.27 31.21 17.32
C LEU A 649 17.45 31.62 18.54
N ALA A 650 16.76 30.66 19.15
CA ALA A 650 15.97 30.91 20.33
C ALA A 650 16.89 31.29 21.51
N TRP A 651 17.94 30.51 21.78
CA TRP A 651 18.83 30.68 22.94
C TRP A 651 19.62 32.00 22.95
N GLU A 652 19.91 32.56 21.77
CA GLU A 652 20.52 33.88 21.64
C GLU A 652 19.59 35.04 22.03
N SER A 653 18.30 34.76 22.24
CA SER A 653 17.31 35.80 22.55
C SER A 653 17.40 36.24 24.02
N PRO A 654 17.27 37.54 24.33
CA PRO A 654 17.40 38.05 25.70
C PRO A 654 16.38 37.50 26.71
N THR A 655 15.19 37.10 26.25
CA THR A 655 14.10 36.59 27.08
C THR A 655 13.37 35.46 26.35
N GLN A 656 12.67 34.59 27.10
CA GLN A 656 11.85 33.51 26.50
C GLN A 656 10.76 34.08 25.58
N ARG A 657 10.10 35.16 26.01
CA ARG A 657 9.10 35.88 25.22
C ARG A 657 9.65 36.33 23.86
N GLU A 658 10.82 36.95 23.85
CA GLU A 658 11.47 37.36 22.60
C GLU A 658 11.89 36.15 21.75
N ALA A 659 12.36 35.07 22.38
CA ALA A 659 12.69 33.83 21.69
C ALA A 659 11.47 33.26 20.95
N VAL A 660 10.33 33.15 21.62
CA VAL A 660 9.08 32.65 21.01
C VAL A 660 8.61 33.55 19.87
N ARG A 661 8.67 34.88 20.01
CA ARG A 661 8.33 35.80 18.91
C ARG A 661 9.24 35.62 17.70
N ARG A 662 10.55 35.48 17.91
CA ARG A 662 11.50 35.20 16.84
C ARG A 662 11.23 33.86 16.17
N LEU A 663 10.94 32.80 16.95
CA LEU A 663 10.54 31.49 16.42
C LEU A 663 9.25 31.58 15.60
N ASN A 664 8.26 32.34 16.03
CA ASN A 664 6.98 32.54 15.34
C ASN A 664 7.12 33.25 14.00
N VAL A 665 8.22 33.95 13.76
CA VAL A 665 8.55 34.50 12.43
C VAL A 665 9.40 33.51 11.65
N GLU A 666 10.46 32.99 12.29
CA GLU A 666 11.50 32.24 11.58
C GLU A 666 11.02 30.89 11.08
N VAL A 667 10.20 30.17 11.86
CA VAL A 667 9.76 28.82 11.48
C VAL A 667 9.02 28.84 10.14
N PHE A 668 8.19 29.84 9.88
CA PHE A 668 7.46 29.96 8.63
C PHE A 668 8.31 30.56 7.51
N ARG A 669 9.20 31.51 7.84
CA ARG A 669 10.13 32.11 6.89
C ARG A 669 11.08 31.06 6.31
N ALA A 670 11.67 30.23 7.16
CA ALA A 670 12.68 29.23 6.79
C ALA A 670 12.14 28.19 5.80
N PHE A 671 10.85 27.86 5.90
CA PHE A 671 10.19 26.89 5.03
C PHE A 671 9.28 27.51 3.95
N GLY A 672 9.18 28.85 3.90
CA GLY A 672 8.35 29.55 2.93
C GLY A 672 6.85 29.27 3.08
N ILE A 673 6.37 29.07 4.31
CA ILE A 673 4.99 28.68 4.61
C ILE A 673 4.08 29.91 4.65
N LYS A 674 2.86 29.77 4.11
CA LYS A 674 1.80 30.78 4.21
C LYS A 674 0.56 30.23 4.89
N PHE A 675 -0.18 31.07 5.61
CA PHE A 675 -1.52 30.70 6.04
C PHE A 675 -2.47 30.63 4.84
N ASP A 676 -3.11 29.47 4.65
CA ASP A 676 -4.22 29.29 3.70
C ASP A 676 -5.09 28.13 4.17
N SER A 677 -6.20 28.45 4.83
CA SER A 677 -7.12 27.42 5.29
C SER A 677 -7.77 26.68 4.11
N ASN A 678 -8.04 27.30 2.97
CA ASN A 678 -8.76 26.64 1.87
C ASN A 678 -7.90 25.67 1.06
N ARG A 679 -6.58 25.84 1.07
CA ARG A 679 -5.65 24.97 0.33
C ARG A 679 -5.07 23.83 1.15
N ARG A 680 -5.25 23.82 2.47
CA ARG A 680 -4.72 22.80 3.40
C ARG A 680 -5.06 21.36 2.99
N LEU A 681 -4.16 20.40 3.27
CA LEU A 681 -4.45 18.96 3.11
C LEU A 681 -5.47 18.47 4.15
N THR A 682 -5.22 18.79 5.42
CA THR A 682 -6.07 18.45 6.58
C THR A 682 -6.07 19.62 7.55
N ASN A 683 -6.84 19.57 8.64
CA ASN A 683 -6.80 20.64 9.66
C ASN A 683 -5.48 20.60 10.42
N GLU A 684 -5.09 19.40 10.85
CA GLU A 684 -4.01 19.01 11.75
C GLU A 684 -2.70 18.63 11.03
N GLN A 685 -2.37 19.31 9.94
CA GLN A 685 -1.18 18.95 9.16
C GLN A 685 0.07 18.84 10.04
N SER A 686 0.78 17.73 9.88
CA SER A 686 2.07 17.52 10.54
C SER A 686 3.14 18.50 10.02
N PRO A 687 4.31 18.60 10.68
CA PRO A 687 5.36 19.50 10.24
C PRO A 687 5.78 19.27 8.77
N TYR A 688 6.03 18.03 8.36
CA TYR A 688 6.45 17.73 6.99
C TYR A 688 5.33 17.90 5.99
N GLN A 689 4.07 17.59 6.35
CA GLN A 689 2.93 17.93 5.48
C GLN A 689 2.83 19.44 5.25
N THR A 690 3.02 20.25 6.29
CA THR A 690 3.01 21.72 6.20
C THR A 690 4.17 22.26 5.37
N ILE A 691 5.38 21.73 5.56
CA ILE A 691 6.59 22.12 4.82
C ILE A 691 6.45 21.77 3.32
N ILE A 692 6.01 20.56 3.01
CA ILE A 692 5.80 20.10 1.62
C ILE A 692 4.74 20.96 0.93
N GLN A 693 3.62 21.23 1.61
CA GLN A 693 2.52 21.98 1.02
C GLN A 693 2.80 23.49 0.92
N ARG A 694 3.72 24.01 1.75
CA ARG A 694 4.01 25.44 1.91
C ARG A 694 2.80 26.27 2.33
N CYS A 695 1.75 25.63 2.84
CA CYS A 695 0.64 26.30 3.50
C CYS A 695 -0.03 25.39 4.53
N ALA A 696 -0.73 26.01 5.50
CA ALA A 696 -1.51 25.30 6.51
C ALA A 696 -2.64 26.17 7.10
N SER A 697 -3.52 25.50 7.87
CA SER A 697 -4.55 26.12 8.72
C SER A 697 -3.98 26.64 10.06
N CYS A 698 -4.80 27.30 10.87
CA CYS A 698 -4.40 27.74 12.22
C CYS A 698 -3.87 26.60 13.09
N THR A 699 -4.40 25.38 12.96
CA THR A 699 -3.92 24.20 13.68
C THR A 699 -2.53 23.77 13.19
N GLY A 700 -2.32 23.62 11.88
CA GLY A 700 -1.01 23.26 11.33
C GLY A 700 0.07 24.33 11.62
N MET A 701 -0.28 25.62 11.57
CA MET A 701 0.63 26.70 11.96
C MET A 701 0.99 26.63 13.45
N SER A 702 0.02 26.32 14.32
CA SER A 702 0.25 26.15 15.75
C SER A 702 1.16 24.95 16.06
N ILE A 703 1.02 23.84 15.34
CA ILE A 703 1.92 22.67 15.46
C ILE A 703 3.36 23.06 15.11
N MET A 704 3.57 23.79 14.00
CA MET A 704 4.90 24.25 13.61
C MET A 704 5.57 25.11 14.69
N LEU A 705 4.86 26.12 15.21
CA LEU A 705 5.39 27.00 16.27
C LEU A 705 5.67 26.22 17.56
N ALA A 706 4.73 25.40 18.01
CA ALA A 706 4.88 24.66 19.25
C ALA A 706 6.04 23.65 19.18
N ASN A 707 6.22 22.99 18.04
CA ASN A 707 7.37 22.11 17.79
C ASN A 707 8.70 22.90 17.79
N ALA A 708 8.74 24.08 17.19
CA ALA A 708 9.94 24.93 17.23
C ALA A 708 10.29 25.36 18.66
N CYS A 709 9.28 25.67 19.48
CA CYS A 709 9.48 25.94 20.91
C CYS A 709 10.02 24.71 21.65
N ARG A 710 9.41 23.53 21.46
CA ARG A 710 9.85 22.27 22.08
C ARG A 710 11.27 21.89 21.68
N ALA A 711 11.63 22.09 20.42
CA ALA A 711 12.99 21.87 19.90
C ALA A 711 14.05 22.80 20.52
N ALA A 712 13.65 23.96 21.03
CA ALA A 712 14.50 24.89 21.77
C ALA A 712 14.46 24.67 23.30
N GLY A 713 13.73 23.66 23.78
CA GLY A 713 13.54 23.39 25.20
C GLY A 713 12.54 24.34 25.89
N ILE A 714 11.68 25.03 25.14
CA ILE A 714 10.62 25.89 25.68
C ILE A 714 9.34 25.07 25.82
N PRO A 715 8.69 25.03 27.01
CA PRO A 715 7.47 24.26 27.18
C PRO A 715 6.30 24.90 26.42
N ALA A 716 5.75 24.15 25.47
CA ALA A 716 4.70 24.60 24.57
C ALA A 716 3.65 23.51 24.34
N ARG A 717 2.39 23.90 24.19
CA ARG A 717 1.28 23.02 23.84
C ARG A 717 0.26 23.70 22.95
N LEU A 718 -0.49 22.90 22.22
CA LEU A 718 -1.63 23.39 21.45
C LEU A 718 -2.78 23.73 22.40
N ALA A 719 -3.43 24.85 22.13
CA ALA A 719 -4.70 25.20 22.73
C ALA A 719 -5.64 25.71 21.64
N GLY A 720 -6.93 25.61 21.87
CA GLY A 720 -7.89 25.96 20.83
C GLY A 720 -9.32 25.91 21.30
N ILE A 721 -10.19 26.52 20.51
CA ILE A 721 -11.62 26.24 20.55
C ILE A 721 -11.94 25.22 19.43
N PRO A 722 -12.47 24.04 19.77
CA PRO A 722 -12.78 23.00 18.81
C PRO A 722 -13.81 23.42 17.77
N GLU A 723 -14.81 24.21 18.18
CA GLU A 723 -15.82 24.76 17.28
C GLU A 723 -16.31 26.11 17.82
N TRP A 724 -16.41 27.13 16.98
CA TRP A 724 -17.16 28.34 17.34
C TRP A 724 -18.66 28.06 17.26
N PRO A 725 -19.52 28.78 18.03
CA PRO A 725 -20.97 28.70 17.84
C PRO A 725 -21.45 29.08 16.43
N THR A 726 -20.62 29.80 15.68
CA THR A 726 -20.84 30.18 14.27
C THR A 726 -20.32 29.16 13.26
N GLY A 727 -19.71 28.07 13.72
CA GLY A 727 -18.96 27.09 12.91
C GLY A 727 -17.46 27.43 12.79
N ASP A 728 -16.68 26.41 12.36
CA ASP A 728 -15.21 26.38 12.23
C ASP A 728 -14.44 26.33 13.57
N ASN A 729 -13.16 25.94 13.55
CA ASN A 729 -12.29 25.86 14.73
C ASN A 729 -11.28 27.02 14.77
N HIS A 730 -10.65 27.25 15.93
CA HIS A 730 -9.45 28.09 16.01
C HIS A 730 -8.44 27.53 17.00
N THR A 731 -7.17 27.54 16.63
CA THR A 731 -6.06 26.95 17.40
C THR A 731 -4.94 27.97 17.54
N TRP A 732 -4.32 28.01 18.71
CA TRP A 732 -3.18 28.83 19.09
C TRP A 732 -2.20 28.01 19.94
N VAL A 733 -1.13 28.65 20.43
CA VAL A 733 -0.11 27.99 21.26
C VAL A 733 -0.13 28.58 22.67
N GLU A 734 -0.16 27.71 23.67
CA GLU A 734 0.13 28.07 25.07
C GLU A 734 1.62 27.78 25.38
N ILE A 735 2.32 28.76 25.94
CA ILE A 735 3.73 28.70 26.35
C ILE A 735 3.82 28.88 27.86
N PHE A 736 4.51 27.98 28.56
CA PHE A 736 4.74 28.13 29.99
C PHE A 736 5.94 29.03 30.23
N ASP A 737 5.75 30.14 30.95
CA ASP A 737 6.84 31.01 31.38
C ASP A 737 7.18 30.73 32.86
N PRO A 738 8.39 30.22 33.17
CA PRO A 738 8.77 29.92 34.54
C PRO A 738 9.05 31.16 35.39
N ILE A 739 9.15 32.36 34.80
CA ILE A 739 9.38 33.60 35.53
C ILE A 739 8.18 33.95 36.41
N ASP A 740 6.96 33.82 35.87
CA ASP A 740 5.72 34.07 36.60
C ASP A 740 4.91 32.80 36.91
N GLY A 741 5.33 31.65 36.35
CA GLY A 741 4.74 30.35 36.56
C GLY A 741 3.40 30.16 35.85
N ARG A 742 3.15 30.89 34.75
CA ARG A 742 1.87 30.89 34.03
C ARG A 742 2.01 30.39 32.59
N TRP A 743 0.87 30.00 32.03
CA TRP A 743 0.72 29.72 30.60
C TRP A 743 0.26 30.99 29.90
N HIS A 744 1.10 31.53 29.02
CA HIS A 744 0.75 32.62 28.11
C HIS A 744 0.28 32.05 26.78
N TRP A 745 -0.65 32.71 26.10
CA TRP A 745 -1.04 32.32 24.73
C TRP A 745 -0.39 33.22 23.68
N ILE A 746 -0.21 32.68 22.48
CA ILE A 746 0.25 33.43 21.31
C ILE A 746 -0.37 32.86 20.04
N GLU A 747 -0.73 33.74 19.10
CA GLU A 747 -1.18 33.37 17.76
C GLU A 747 0.01 32.93 16.89
N ALA A 748 -0.12 31.77 16.24
CA ALA A 748 0.88 31.32 15.27
C ALA A 748 0.75 32.10 13.96
N PHE A 749 1.87 32.35 13.28
CA PHE A 749 1.91 33.09 12.01
C PHE A 749 1.50 34.56 12.13
N GLY A 750 2.26 35.31 12.92
CA GLY A 750 2.08 36.75 13.09
C GLY A 750 3.25 37.40 13.84
N ASP A 751 3.17 38.71 14.05
CA ASP A 751 4.12 39.51 14.83
C ASP A 751 3.63 39.82 16.26
N GLY A 752 2.53 39.18 16.65
CA GLY A 752 1.88 39.32 17.95
C GLY A 752 2.76 38.92 19.12
N ASP A 753 2.28 39.26 20.31
CA ASP A 753 2.99 39.04 21.57
C ASP A 753 2.21 38.11 22.50
N TYR A 754 2.82 37.72 23.62
CA TYR A 754 2.14 37.00 24.67
C TYR A 754 0.83 37.69 25.07
N ASP A 755 -0.18 36.86 25.26
CA ASP A 755 -1.53 37.21 25.68
C ASP A 755 -2.30 38.12 24.70
N GLN A 756 -1.83 38.22 23.45
CA GLN A 756 -2.49 38.97 22.38
C GLN A 756 -3.08 38.06 21.31
N GLY A 757 -4.21 38.47 20.72
CA GLY A 757 -4.86 37.78 19.62
C GLY A 757 -6.25 38.34 19.32
N TRP A 758 -6.65 38.32 18.06
CA TRP A 758 -7.96 38.84 17.61
C TRP A 758 -9.14 38.04 18.20
N TRP A 759 -8.92 36.77 18.54
CA TRP A 759 -9.92 35.83 19.06
C TRP A 759 -10.11 35.90 20.57
N VAL A 760 -9.21 36.57 21.30
CA VAL A 760 -9.12 36.48 22.77
C VAL A 760 -10.44 36.85 23.43
N GLU A 761 -10.99 38.04 23.15
CA GLU A 761 -12.25 38.48 23.76
C GLU A 761 -13.44 37.59 23.39
N LYS A 762 -13.43 36.98 22.21
CA LYS A 762 -14.46 36.01 21.81
C LYS A 762 -14.39 34.74 22.67
N VAL A 763 -13.19 34.19 22.87
CA VAL A 763 -12.97 33.03 23.76
C VAL A 763 -13.33 33.37 25.21
N ARG A 764 -12.98 34.57 25.70
CA ARG A 764 -13.37 35.00 27.05
C ARG A 764 -14.88 35.06 27.23
N GLY A 765 -15.60 35.58 26.23
CA GLY A 765 -17.06 35.60 26.24
C GLY A 765 -17.66 34.21 26.39
N LEU A 766 -17.15 33.24 25.61
CA LEU A 766 -17.60 31.84 25.66
C LEU A 766 -17.23 31.16 26.97
N ALA A 767 -16.00 31.35 27.43
CA ALA A 767 -15.52 30.81 28.71
C ALA A 767 -16.35 31.30 29.91
N ARG A 768 -16.81 32.55 29.89
CA ARG A 768 -17.70 33.13 30.92
C ARG A 768 -19.14 32.66 30.80
N ALA A 769 -19.62 32.41 29.58
CA ALA A 769 -20.95 31.87 29.35
C ALA A 769 -21.08 30.43 29.89
N ALA A 770 -19.97 29.70 29.98
CA ALA A 770 -19.90 28.36 30.56
C ALA A 770 -20.90 27.38 29.92
N ASP A 771 -20.95 27.39 28.58
CA ASP A 771 -21.79 26.50 27.77
C ASP A 771 -21.59 25.03 28.16
N ASP A 772 -22.64 24.21 28.20
CA ASP A 772 -22.54 22.80 28.60
C ASP A 772 -21.91 21.90 27.53
N ASP A 773 -21.95 22.31 26.26
CA ASP A 773 -21.33 21.59 25.16
C ASP A 773 -19.80 21.80 25.14
N PRO A 774 -18.99 20.74 25.29
CA PRO A 774 -17.54 20.85 25.32
C PRO A 774 -16.92 21.38 24.02
N ARG A 775 -17.63 21.33 22.88
CA ARG A 775 -17.14 21.85 21.60
C ARG A 775 -16.95 23.37 21.59
N PHE A 776 -17.75 24.09 22.38
CA PHE A 776 -17.76 25.55 22.44
C PHE A 776 -16.88 26.13 23.57
N ARG A 777 -16.01 25.29 24.14
CA ARG A 777 -15.09 25.67 25.23
C ARG A 777 -13.64 25.69 24.76
N PRO A 778 -12.77 26.52 25.36
CA PRO A 778 -11.33 26.44 25.10
C PRO A 778 -10.70 25.22 25.79
N TRP A 779 -9.85 24.51 25.06
CA TRP A 779 -9.09 23.34 25.53
C TRP A 779 -7.60 23.52 25.28
N ALA A 780 -6.76 22.83 26.05
CA ALA A 780 -5.33 22.68 25.77
C ALA A 780 -4.92 21.21 25.79
N ALA A 781 -4.16 20.79 24.78
CA ALA A 781 -3.62 19.44 24.69
C ALA A 781 -2.67 19.14 25.85
N THR A 782 -2.70 17.90 26.36
CA THR A 782 -1.84 17.44 27.45
C THR A 782 -1.48 15.98 27.24
N TRP A 783 -0.23 15.63 27.54
CA TRP A 783 0.24 14.25 27.58
C TRP A 783 0.13 13.63 28.97
N ASP A 784 -0.26 14.43 29.97
CA ASP A 784 -0.71 13.93 31.24
C ASP A 784 -2.12 13.32 31.11
N ARG A 785 -2.38 12.20 31.80
CA ARG A 785 -3.72 11.59 31.92
C ARG A 785 -4.17 11.56 33.39
N PRO A 786 -4.50 12.71 34.01
CA PRO A 786 -5.08 12.72 35.35
C PRO A 786 -6.50 12.13 35.34
N PRO A 787 -6.95 11.52 36.44
CA PRO A 787 -8.33 11.10 36.59
C PRO A 787 -9.31 12.27 36.33
N GLY A 788 -10.33 12.03 35.50
CA GLY A 788 -11.36 13.03 35.18
C GLY A 788 -10.97 14.03 34.06
N VAL A 789 -9.77 13.92 33.49
CA VAL A 789 -9.44 14.63 32.25
C VAL A 789 -10.03 13.86 31.07
N PRO A 790 -10.78 14.52 30.17
CA PRO A 790 -11.29 13.87 28.98
C PRO A 790 -10.16 13.27 28.15
N ASP A 791 -10.39 12.06 27.64
CA ASP A 791 -9.39 11.35 26.84
C ASP A 791 -9.07 12.06 25.51
N ARG A 792 -9.75 13.18 25.15
CA ARG A 792 -9.49 13.94 23.92
C ARG A 792 -9.96 15.39 23.95
N MET A 793 -9.35 16.21 23.08
CA MET A 793 -9.94 17.47 22.63
C MET A 793 -11.14 17.18 21.71
N PRO A 794 -12.32 17.83 21.88
CA PRO A 794 -13.53 17.47 21.15
C PRO A 794 -13.56 18.12 19.75
N LEU A 795 -12.54 17.82 18.94
CA LEU A 795 -12.37 18.32 17.58
C LEU A 795 -13.35 17.61 16.63
N TRP A 796 -14.07 18.36 15.81
CA TRP A 796 -15.17 17.86 14.98
C TRP A 796 -14.73 16.90 13.85
N TRP A 797 -13.44 16.88 13.51
CA TRP A 797 -12.87 15.94 12.54
C TRP A 797 -12.41 14.62 13.15
N LEU A 798 -12.53 14.46 14.47
CA LEU A 798 -12.18 13.22 15.16
C LEU A 798 -13.44 12.38 15.40
N THR A 799 -13.38 11.11 15.03
CA THR A 799 -14.40 10.10 15.33
C THR A 799 -14.21 9.52 16.73
N GLU A 800 -15.16 8.73 17.22
CA GLU A 800 -15.03 7.98 18.48
C GLU A 800 -13.84 6.99 18.49
N GLU A 801 -13.32 6.63 17.31
CA GLU A 801 -12.27 5.61 17.16
C GLU A 801 -10.84 6.20 17.13
N ASP A 802 -10.69 7.52 16.93
CA ASP A 802 -9.40 8.17 16.64
C ASP A 802 -8.45 8.40 17.86
N ASP A 803 -8.71 7.76 19.02
CA ASP A 803 -8.03 7.91 20.35
C ASP A 803 -6.79 8.84 20.37
N PRO A 804 -6.99 10.17 20.39
CA PRO A 804 -5.94 11.18 20.26
C PRO A 804 -5.29 11.51 21.61
N ILE A 805 -4.40 12.51 21.62
CA ILE A 805 -3.80 13.02 22.86
C ILE A 805 -4.87 13.72 23.73
N PRO A 806 -4.88 13.49 25.06
CA PRO A 806 -5.83 14.11 25.99
C PRO A 806 -5.82 15.64 25.98
N ALA A 807 -6.87 16.26 26.51
CA ALA A 807 -6.93 17.71 26.64
C ALA A 807 -7.62 18.17 27.92
N VAL A 808 -7.19 19.32 28.45
CA VAL A 808 -7.77 19.96 29.64
C VAL A 808 -8.64 21.14 29.25
N ASP A 809 -9.80 21.27 29.91
CA ASP A 809 -10.68 22.42 29.78
C ASP A 809 -9.97 23.66 30.38
N ARG A 810 -9.88 24.73 29.60
CA ARG A 810 -9.21 25.98 29.97
C ARG A 810 -10.19 27.12 30.25
N SER A 811 -11.49 26.87 30.27
CA SER A 811 -12.53 27.91 30.41
C SER A 811 -12.27 28.82 31.61
N ALA A 812 -11.98 28.26 32.79
CA ALA A 812 -11.68 29.06 33.98
C ALA A 812 -10.48 30.00 33.78
N ALA A 813 -9.40 29.52 33.14
CA ALA A 813 -8.21 30.32 32.88
C ALA A 813 -8.49 31.49 31.92
N TYR A 814 -9.26 31.25 30.86
CA TYR A 814 -9.65 32.30 29.92
C TYR A 814 -10.73 33.24 30.48
N ALA A 815 -11.54 32.83 31.46
CA ALA A 815 -12.57 33.68 32.05
C ALA A 815 -12.00 34.78 32.97
N GLU A 816 -10.95 34.48 33.73
CA GLU A 816 -10.47 35.27 34.88
C GLU A 816 -9.40 36.34 34.57
N ILE A 817 -8.67 36.24 33.46
CA ILE A 817 -7.56 37.17 33.19
C ILE A 817 -8.10 38.53 32.71
N ARG A 818 -8.22 39.54 33.59
CA ARG A 818 -8.36 40.94 33.16
C ARG A 818 -7.01 41.39 32.61
N THR A 819 -6.98 41.96 31.41
CA THR A 819 -5.85 42.77 30.96
C THR A 819 -5.57 43.83 32.01
N ALA A 820 -4.31 43.99 32.40
CA ALA A 820 -3.88 45.18 33.10
C ALA A 820 -4.17 46.39 32.19
N ASP A 821 -4.94 47.35 32.71
CA ASP A 821 -5.12 48.66 32.10
C ASP A 821 -3.77 49.39 31.93
#